data_AF-A0A2T6ZYY8-F1
#
_entry.id   AF-A0A2T6ZYY8-F1
#
_cell.length_a   1.000
_cell.length_b   1.000
_cell.length_c   1.000
_cell.angle_alpha   90.00
_cell.angle_beta   90.00
_cell.angle_gamma   90.00
#
_symmetry.space_group_name_H-M   'P 1'
#
loop_
_entity.id
_entity.type
_entity.pdbx_description
1 polymer ?
#
loop_
_entity_poly.entity_id
_entity_poly.type
_entity_poly.pdbx_seq_one_letter_code
_entity_poly.pdbx_strand_id
1 'polypeptide(L)'
;MSSMEALLKDESTRNVRRLLKVLILITIAGAAVSSRLFSVIRFESIIHEFDPWFNFRASKYLVKNGFYNFWDWFDDRTWHPLGRVTGGTLYPGLMVTSGAIYHILRMLSMPVDIRNICVLLAPAFSGLTALATYLFTKEMKDESAGLLAAAFIGIAPGYISRSVAGSYDNEAIAIFLLMFTFYLWIKALKDGSAFWGALCALFYFYMVAAWGGYVFITNMIPLHAFVLVLMGRYSPRLYVAYTSWFALGTLGSMQVPFVGFLPIRSSEHMAALGVFGLLQLVGFVEFVRYQVPSRQFKTLLKALIFIVFALSSAILVLLTVSGVIAPWSGRFYSLWDTGYAKIHIPIIASVSEHQPTAWPAFFFDLEMLIWLFPAGIYMCFSTLQDQHVFVIIYGIMASYFAGVMVRLMLTLTPVVCVSAAIALSNILDVYLSIKTPTTPTVGASSADDRKEKKPRVNILSAGKDSIVGIYSKASNIAVIAAFSIYLFVFVLHCTWVTSNAYSSPSVVLASRLPDGSQHIIDDYREAYYWLRKNTPDDAKIMSWWDYGYQIGGMADRTTLVDNNTWNNTHIATVGKAMSSREEVAYPILRQHDVDYVLVIFGGLLGYSGDDINKFLWMIRIAEGVWPDEVKERDFFTPRGEYRVDDAATDTMKNSLMYKMSYYNYQSLFPAGQAQDRVRNAKLPAVGPTLSILDEAFTSENWIVRIYKVKDLDNLGRDHVSAAAFGAGKKKSKKTKAGKGAQRKLRVV
;
A
#
# COMPACT_ATOMS: atom_id res chain seq x y z
N MET A 1 25.44 46.33 -13.21
CA MET A 1 24.44 45.24 -13.19
C MET A 1 24.12 44.75 -14.61
N SER A 2 25.11 44.53 -15.49
CA SER A 2 24.86 44.14 -16.91
C SER A 2 25.73 42.97 -17.44
N SER A 3 26.79 42.54 -16.76
CA SER A 3 27.66 41.46 -17.25
C SER A 3 27.16 40.06 -16.89
N MET A 4 26.57 39.88 -15.70
CA MET A 4 26.11 38.57 -15.24
C MET A 4 24.80 38.13 -15.93
N GLU A 5 23.87 39.05 -16.19
CA GLU A 5 22.65 38.73 -16.96
C GLU A 5 22.95 38.45 -18.44
N ALA A 6 24.00 39.05 -19.01
CA ALA A 6 24.48 38.74 -20.36
C ALA A 6 25.12 37.34 -20.41
N LEU A 7 25.93 36.98 -19.40
CA LEU A 7 26.55 35.65 -19.28
C LEU A 7 25.50 34.52 -19.06
N LEU A 8 24.42 34.84 -18.33
CA LEU A 8 23.32 33.89 -18.06
C LEU A 8 22.38 33.68 -19.26
N LYS A 9 22.40 34.59 -20.25
CA LYS A 9 21.63 34.51 -21.51
C LYS A 9 22.40 33.90 -22.68
N ASP A 10 23.70 33.66 -22.52
CA ASP A 10 24.55 33.06 -23.55
C ASP A 10 24.12 31.61 -23.88
N GLU A 11 24.15 31.22 -25.16
CA GLU A 11 23.71 29.88 -25.59
C GLU A 11 24.55 28.76 -24.97
N SER A 12 25.84 29.05 -24.71
CA SER A 12 26.77 28.16 -24.02
C SER A 12 26.27 27.82 -22.61
N THR A 13 25.87 28.82 -21.83
CA THR A 13 25.32 28.68 -20.48
C THR A 13 24.00 27.91 -20.47
N ARG A 14 23.15 28.10 -21.49
CA ARG A 14 21.90 27.33 -21.65
C ARG A 14 22.18 25.85 -21.90
N ASN A 15 23.17 25.53 -22.73
CA ASN A 15 23.57 24.14 -23.00
C ASN A 15 24.20 23.49 -21.78
N VAL A 16 25.06 24.21 -21.04
CA VAL A 16 25.64 23.72 -19.77
C VAL A 16 24.55 23.43 -18.74
N ARG A 17 23.56 24.32 -18.58
CA ARG A 17 22.41 24.05 -17.68
C ARG A 17 21.60 22.84 -18.11
N ARG A 18 21.36 22.66 -19.41
CA ARG A 18 20.66 21.46 -19.92
C ARG A 18 21.46 20.19 -19.62
N LEU A 19 22.76 20.20 -19.86
CA LEU A 19 23.65 19.08 -19.55
C LEU A 19 23.65 18.76 -18.05
N LEU A 20 23.79 19.78 -17.19
CA LEU A 20 23.76 19.62 -15.74
C LEU A 20 22.42 19.01 -15.27
N LYS A 21 21.29 19.46 -15.83
CA LYS A 21 19.97 18.90 -15.52
C LYS A 21 19.87 17.43 -15.89
N VAL A 22 20.31 17.06 -17.09
CA VAL A 22 20.30 15.66 -17.54
C VAL A 22 21.20 14.81 -16.64
N LEU A 23 22.40 15.30 -16.31
CA LEU A 23 23.31 14.61 -15.41
C LEU A 23 22.71 14.40 -14.02
N ILE A 24 22.09 15.43 -13.44
CA ILE A 24 21.43 15.34 -12.12
C ILE A 24 20.26 14.35 -12.16
N LEU A 25 19.44 14.34 -13.21
CA LEU A 25 18.35 13.38 -13.32
C LEU A 25 18.85 11.94 -13.47
N ILE A 26 19.94 11.73 -14.20
CA ILE A 26 20.58 10.41 -14.32
C ILE A 26 21.15 9.96 -12.98
N THR A 27 21.81 10.85 -12.22
CA THR A 27 22.34 10.50 -10.89
C THR A 27 21.22 10.24 -9.89
N ILE A 28 20.11 11.00 -9.94
CA ILE A 28 18.92 10.74 -9.12
C ILE A 28 18.31 9.38 -9.47
N ALA A 29 18.16 9.06 -10.75
CA ALA A 29 17.67 7.75 -11.17
C ALA A 29 18.60 6.61 -10.71
N GLY A 30 19.92 6.82 -10.83
CA GLY A 30 20.93 5.88 -10.31
C GLY A 30 20.84 5.69 -8.80
N ALA A 31 20.67 6.76 -8.02
CA ALA A 31 20.50 6.70 -6.58
C ALA A 31 19.17 6.05 -6.16
N ALA A 32 18.09 6.32 -6.88
CA ALA A 32 16.80 5.70 -6.65
C ALA A 32 16.84 4.19 -6.89
N VAL A 33 17.51 3.74 -7.95
CA VAL A 33 17.71 2.31 -8.22
C VAL A 33 18.64 1.68 -7.20
N SER A 34 19.82 2.27 -6.93
CA SER A 34 20.83 1.67 -6.06
C SER A 34 20.37 1.52 -4.61
N SER A 35 19.64 2.50 -4.08
CA SER A 35 19.06 2.45 -2.73
C SER A 35 18.06 1.30 -2.54
N ARG A 36 17.45 0.78 -3.61
CA ARG A 36 16.47 -0.31 -3.55
C ARG A 36 17.08 -1.71 -3.69
N LEU A 37 18.38 -1.83 -3.91
CA LEU A 37 19.05 -3.10 -4.18
C LEU A 37 19.64 -3.79 -2.93
N PHE A 38 19.54 -3.19 -1.74
CA PHE A 38 20.13 -3.76 -0.53
C PHE A 38 19.65 -5.18 -0.21
N SER A 39 18.37 -5.50 -0.41
CA SER A 39 17.83 -6.85 -0.21
C SER A 39 18.48 -7.86 -1.16
N VAL A 40 18.56 -7.53 -2.45
CA VAL A 40 19.13 -8.39 -3.50
C VAL A 40 20.64 -8.58 -3.33
N ILE A 41 21.36 -7.55 -2.87
CA ILE A 41 22.81 -7.61 -2.67
C ILE A 41 23.17 -8.44 -1.42
N ARG A 42 22.39 -8.32 -0.34
CA ARG A 42 22.65 -9.04 0.92
C ARG A 42 22.20 -10.49 0.89
N PHE A 43 21.11 -10.75 0.17
CA PHE A 43 20.47 -12.06 0.10
C PHE A 43 20.50 -12.56 -1.34
N GLU A 44 19.37 -13.09 -1.82
CA GLU A 44 19.20 -13.58 -3.17
C GLU A 44 18.21 -12.70 -3.94
N SER A 45 18.33 -12.67 -5.26
CA SER A 45 17.32 -12.12 -6.16
C SER A 45 16.07 -13.01 -6.19
N ILE A 46 15.20 -12.81 -5.20
CA ILE A 46 13.91 -13.50 -5.07
C ILE A 46 12.81 -12.49 -4.79
N ILE A 47 11.57 -12.92 -5.04
CA ILE A 47 10.39 -12.16 -4.67
C ILE A 47 10.21 -12.21 -3.15
N HIS A 48 9.90 -11.06 -2.57
CA HIS A 48 9.68 -10.88 -1.14
C HIS A 48 8.18 -10.68 -0.86
N GLU A 49 7.83 -10.73 0.43
CA GLU A 49 6.45 -10.61 0.94
C GLU A 49 5.53 -11.77 0.50
N PHE A 50 4.25 -11.67 0.87
CA PHE A 50 3.24 -12.68 0.58
C PHE A 50 2.51 -12.38 -0.74
N ASP A 51 2.09 -11.14 -0.94
CA ASP A 51 1.26 -10.69 -2.07
C ASP A 51 1.93 -10.85 -3.46
N PRO A 52 3.22 -10.49 -3.63
CA PRO A 52 3.89 -10.57 -4.93
C PRO A 52 3.99 -11.97 -5.56
N TRP A 53 3.83 -13.04 -4.79
CA TRP A 53 3.89 -14.42 -5.32
C TRP A 53 2.76 -14.73 -6.28
N PHE A 54 1.55 -14.21 -6.02
CA PHE A 54 0.43 -14.34 -6.95
C PHE A 54 0.72 -13.57 -8.25
N ASN A 55 1.18 -12.33 -8.12
CA ASN A 55 1.50 -11.49 -9.27
C ASN A 55 2.56 -12.14 -10.16
N PHE A 56 3.60 -12.73 -9.56
CA PHE A 56 4.63 -13.44 -10.31
C PHE A 56 4.11 -14.69 -11.01
N ARG A 57 3.28 -15.49 -10.33
CA ARG A 57 2.63 -16.67 -10.94
C ARG A 57 1.76 -16.27 -12.14
N ALA A 58 1.00 -15.17 -11.99
CA ALA A 58 0.18 -14.59 -13.05
C ALA A 58 1.04 -14.11 -14.24
N SER A 59 2.14 -13.39 -14.00
CA SER A 59 3.07 -12.96 -15.06
C SER A 59 3.75 -14.13 -15.77
N LYS A 60 4.10 -15.19 -15.03
CA LYS A 60 4.63 -16.43 -15.61
C LYS A 60 3.60 -17.12 -16.50
N TYR A 61 2.33 -17.14 -16.09
CA TYR A 61 1.24 -17.67 -16.91
C TYR A 61 1.04 -16.85 -18.19
N LEU A 62 1.02 -15.51 -18.09
CA LEU A 62 0.89 -14.60 -19.23
C LEU A 62 1.98 -14.83 -20.29
N VAL A 63 3.24 -14.91 -19.85
CA VAL A 63 4.38 -15.11 -20.75
C VAL A 63 4.36 -16.50 -21.41
N LYS A 64 3.90 -17.54 -20.70
CA LYS A 64 3.89 -18.92 -21.21
C LYS A 64 2.71 -19.20 -22.14
N ASN A 65 1.52 -18.69 -21.81
CA ASN A 65 0.27 -19.06 -22.48
C ASN A 65 -0.30 -17.96 -23.38
N GLY A 66 0.24 -16.74 -23.33
CA GLY A 66 -0.21 -15.59 -24.11
C GLY A 66 -1.34 -14.80 -23.44
N PHE A 67 -1.68 -13.66 -24.05
CA PHE A 67 -2.61 -12.69 -23.48
C PHE A 67 -4.06 -13.17 -23.40
N TYR A 68 -4.59 -13.79 -24.47
CA TYR A 68 -5.99 -14.24 -24.50
C TYR A 68 -6.26 -15.34 -23.46
N ASN A 69 -5.37 -16.33 -23.35
CA ASN A 69 -5.48 -17.37 -22.34
C ASN A 69 -5.35 -16.80 -20.91
N PHE A 70 -4.54 -15.75 -20.73
CA PHE A 70 -4.45 -15.05 -19.44
C PHE A 70 -5.74 -14.29 -19.11
N TRP A 71 -6.36 -13.66 -20.10
CA TRP A 71 -7.62 -12.93 -19.94
C TRP A 71 -8.78 -13.84 -19.54
N ASP A 72 -8.82 -15.07 -20.07
CA ASP A 72 -9.83 -16.08 -19.74
C ASP A 72 -9.34 -17.12 -18.71
N TRP A 73 -8.28 -16.79 -17.93
CA TRP A 73 -7.66 -17.74 -17.02
C TRP A 73 -8.54 -18.05 -15.81
N PHE A 74 -9.00 -19.29 -15.72
CA PHE A 74 -9.55 -19.90 -14.50
C PHE A 74 -8.46 -20.67 -13.76
N ASP A 75 -8.17 -20.27 -12.52
CA ASP A 75 -7.23 -20.94 -11.65
C ASP A 75 -7.96 -21.96 -10.76
N ASP A 76 -7.79 -23.23 -11.09
CA ASP A 76 -8.33 -24.38 -10.35
C ASP A 76 -7.48 -24.78 -9.14
N ARG A 77 -6.25 -24.24 -9.02
CA ARG A 77 -5.32 -24.53 -7.92
C ARG A 77 -5.50 -23.62 -6.70
N THR A 78 -6.35 -22.60 -6.77
CA THR A 78 -6.63 -21.72 -5.62
C THR A 78 -8.11 -21.77 -5.27
N TRP A 79 -8.44 -21.51 -4.00
CA TRP A 79 -9.81 -21.55 -3.49
C TRP A 79 -10.53 -22.89 -3.72
N HIS A 80 -9.86 -24.02 -3.50
CA HIS A 80 -10.56 -25.31 -3.58
C HIS A 80 -11.72 -25.37 -2.55
N PRO A 81 -12.95 -25.77 -2.96
CA PRO A 81 -13.37 -26.37 -4.24
C PRO A 81 -13.95 -25.39 -5.29
N LEU A 82 -13.95 -24.08 -5.01
CA LEU A 82 -14.58 -23.04 -5.84
C LEU A 82 -13.77 -22.69 -7.10
N GLY A 83 -12.44 -22.62 -6.98
CA GLY A 83 -11.58 -22.03 -8.00
C GLY A 83 -11.64 -20.49 -8.03
N ARG A 84 -10.75 -19.86 -8.81
CA ARG A 84 -10.69 -18.40 -8.98
C ARG A 84 -10.65 -18.00 -10.46
N VAL A 85 -11.62 -17.19 -10.90
CA VAL A 85 -11.60 -16.56 -12.23
C VAL A 85 -10.62 -15.38 -12.21
N THR A 86 -9.35 -15.63 -12.49
CA THR A 86 -8.28 -14.63 -12.29
C THR A 86 -8.42 -13.44 -13.23
N GLY A 87 -8.74 -13.65 -14.52
CA GLY A 87 -8.86 -12.56 -15.50
C GLY A 87 -9.92 -11.51 -15.15
N GLY A 88 -10.98 -11.91 -14.45
CA GLY A 88 -12.02 -11.02 -13.94
C GLY A 88 -11.80 -10.50 -12.51
N THR A 89 -10.85 -11.06 -11.76
CA THR A 89 -10.63 -10.79 -10.32
C THR A 89 -9.26 -10.17 -10.02
N LEU A 90 -8.59 -9.62 -11.03
CA LEU A 90 -7.23 -9.09 -10.98
C LEU A 90 -7.12 -7.77 -11.78
N TYR A 91 -6.19 -6.91 -11.36
CA TYR A 91 -5.71 -5.76 -12.12
C TYR A 91 -4.55 -6.17 -13.05
N PRO A 92 -4.73 -6.24 -14.39
CA PRO A 92 -3.75 -6.85 -15.29
C PRO A 92 -2.52 -5.99 -15.59
N GLY A 93 -2.52 -4.71 -15.19
CA GLY A 93 -1.53 -3.71 -15.60
C GLY A 93 -0.09 -4.07 -15.22
N LEU A 94 0.13 -4.60 -14.02
CA LEU A 94 1.46 -5.01 -13.56
C LEU A 94 2.03 -6.17 -14.40
N MET A 95 1.20 -7.18 -14.66
CA MET A 95 1.58 -8.38 -15.42
C MET A 95 1.85 -8.04 -16.88
N VAL A 96 0.94 -7.28 -17.52
CA VAL A 96 1.07 -6.87 -18.91
C VAL A 96 2.33 -6.03 -19.13
N THR A 97 2.64 -5.11 -18.22
CA THR A 97 3.87 -4.30 -18.31
C THR A 97 5.12 -5.16 -18.20
N SER A 98 5.17 -6.11 -17.26
CA SER A 98 6.31 -7.03 -17.15
C SER A 98 6.45 -7.95 -18.37
N GLY A 99 5.33 -8.44 -18.92
CA GLY A 99 5.31 -9.26 -20.13
C GLY A 99 5.74 -8.50 -21.37
N ALA A 100 5.31 -7.24 -21.51
CA ALA A 100 5.74 -6.37 -22.59
C ALA A 100 7.26 -6.11 -22.54
N ILE A 101 7.80 -5.81 -21.35
CA ILE A 101 9.25 -5.66 -21.15
C ILE A 101 9.99 -6.96 -21.51
N TYR A 102 9.48 -8.11 -21.09
CA TYR A 102 10.05 -9.42 -21.42
C TYR A 102 10.12 -9.67 -22.94
N HIS A 103 9.04 -9.39 -23.66
CA HIS A 103 9.01 -9.56 -25.12
C HIS A 103 9.92 -8.56 -25.85
N ILE A 104 9.98 -7.31 -25.38
CA ILE A 104 10.89 -6.28 -25.94
C ILE A 104 12.36 -6.69 -25.73
N LEU A 105 12.74 -7.14 -24.54
CA LEU A 105 14.12 -7.57 -24.26
C LEU A 105 14.52 -8.79 -25.11
N ARG A 106 13.60 -9.73 -25.31
CA ARG A 106 13.82 -10.87 -26.23
C ARG A 106 13.92 -10.43 -27.69
N MET A 107 13.13 -9.46 -28.12
CA MET A 107 13.23 -8.86 -29.46
C MET A 107 14.62 -8.22 -29.67
N LEU A 108 15.18 -7.61 -28.62
CA LEU A 108 16.53 -7.06 -28.59
C LEU A 108 17.65 -8.11 -28.38
N SER A 109 17.33 -9.42 -28.48
CA SER A 109 18.26 -10.53 -28.29
C SER A 109 18.92 -10.59 -26.89
N MET A 110 18.27 -10.06 -25.87
CA MET A 110 18.69 -10.16 -24.46
C MET A 110 17.76 -11.13 -23.71
N PRO A 111 18.10 -12.43 -23.60
CA PRO A 111 17.25 -13.42 -22.95
C PRO A 111 17.33 -13.31 -21.42
N VAL A 112 16.57 -12.39 -20.84
CA VAL A 112 16.41 -12.24 -19.39
C VAL A 112 15.25 -13.10 -18.88
N ASP A 113 15.44 -13.79 -17.75
CA ASP A 113 14.36 -14.56 -17.11
C ASP A 113 13.28 -13.63 -16.53
N ILE A 114 12.03 -14.07 -16.58
CA ILE A 114 10.86 -13.28 -16.13
C ILE A 114 10.96 -12.94 -14.63
N ARG A 115 11.58 -13.83 -13.83
CA ARG A 115 11.83 -13.58 -12.40
C ARG A 115 12.67 -12.31 -12.19
N ASN A 116 13.77 -12.16 -12.93
CA ASN A 116 14.66 -11.00 -12.78
C ASN A 116 13.96 -9.70 -13.20
N ILE A 117 13.11 -9.75 -14.24
CA ILE A 117 12.29 -8.60 -14.65
C ILE A 117 11.32 -8.22 -13.53
N CYS A 118 10.62 -9.19 -12.93
CA CYS A 118 9.67 -8.93 -11.84
C CYS A 118 10.39 -8.34 -10.61
N VAL A 119 11.57 -8.85 -10.25
CA VAL A 119 12.36 -8.36 -9.11
C VAL A 119 12.86 -6.92 -9.32
N LEU A 120 13.31 -6.59 -10.54
CA LEU A 120 13.93 -5.28 -10.85
C LEU A 120 12.94 -4.24 -11.41
N LEU A 121 11.66 -4.60 -11.55
CA LEU A 121 10.63 -3.69 -12.05
C LEU A 121 10.44 -2.47 -11.13
N ALA A 122 10.29 -2.69 -9.82
CA ALA A 122 10.03 -1.61 -8.87
C ALA A 122 11.18 -0.57 -8.82
N PRO A 123 12.47 -0.97 -8.76
CA PRO A 123 13.58 -0.03 -8.91
C PRO A 123 13.54 0.76 -10.23
N ALA A 124 13.27 0.10 -11.37
CA ALA A 124 13.21 0.79 -12.66
C ALA A 124 12.10 1.86 -12.70
N PHE A 125 10.90 1.52 -12.20
CA PHE A 125 9.79 2.46 -12.10
C PHE A 125 10.04 3.57 -11.07
N SER A 126 10.84 3.34 -10.03
CA SER A 126 11.20 4.41 -9.08
C SER A 126 11.98 5.56 -9.73
N GLY A 127 12.87 5.26 -10.69
CA GLY A 127 13.56 6.28 -11.48
C GLY A 127 12.59 7.07 -12.38
N LEU A 128 11.60 6.37 -12.95
CA LEU A 128 10.52 7.03 -13.71
C LEU A 128 9.61 7.89 -12.81
N THR A 129 9.35 7.47 -11.57
CA THR A 129 8.61 8.26 -10.57
C THR A 129 9.36 9.55 -10.23
N ALA A 130 10.68 9.50 -10.09
CA ALA A 130 11.50 10.70 -9.87
C ALA A 130 11.38 11.68 -11.05
N LEU A 131 11.40 11.17 -12.29
CA LEU A 131 11.16 11.97 -13.49
C LEU A 131 9.74 12.56 -13.55
N ALA A 132 8.71 11.77 -13.22
CA ALA A 132 7.33 12.25 -13.18
C ALA A 132 7.16 13.36 -12.12
N THR A 133 7.81 13.21 -10.96
CA THR A 133 7.80 14.20 -9.88
C THR A 133 8.53 15.48 -10.24
N TYR A 134 9.66 15.37 -10.98
CA TYR A 134 10.34 16.52 -11.58
C TYR A 134 9.39 17.31 -12.49
N LEU A 135 8.72 16.63 -13.42
CA LEU A 135 7.81 17.25 -14.39
C LEU A 135 6.61 17.91 -13.70
N PHE A 136 6.02 17.24 -12.71
CA PHE A 136 4.91 17.77 -11.93
C PHE A 136 5.30 19.04 -11.17
N THR A 137 6.43 19.01 -10.45
CA THR A 137 6.88 20.15 -9.62
C THR A 137 7.35 21.33 -10.48
N LYS A 138 7.95 21.05 -11.65
CA LYS A 138 8.31 22.08 -12.63
C LYS A 138 7.11 22.89 -13.09
N GLU A 139 5.94 22.27 -13.22
CA GLU A 139 4.71 22.98 -13.59
C GLU A 139 4.17 23.87 -12.45
N MET A 140 4.55 23.59 -11.19
CA MET A 140 4.11 24.35 -10.02
C MET A 140 4.93 25.61 -9.79
N LYS A 141 6.27 25.52 -9.89
CA LYS A 141 7.17 26.64 -9.61
C LYS A 141 8.21 26.80 -10.72
N ASP A 142 9.35 26.12 -10.58
CA ASP A 142 10.50 26.25 -11.45
C ASP A 142 11.28 24.92 -11.57
N GLU A 143 12.26 24.89 -12.48
CA GLU A 143 13.04 23.67 -12.73
C GLU A 143 13.90 23.26 -11.53
N SER A 144 14.33 24.21 -10.68
CA SER A 144 15.17 23.95 -9.51
C SER A 144 14.39 23.22 -8.42
N ALA A 145 13.17 23.68 -8.12
CA ALA A 145 12.25 22.95 -7.24
C ALA A 145 11.95 21.55 -7.78
N GLY A 146 11.83 21.40 -9.11
CA GLY A 146 11.67 20.10 -9.75
C GLY A 146 12.80 19.13 -9.46
N LEU A 147 14.06 19.58 -9.56
CA LEU A 147 15.23 18.72 -9.29
C LEU A 147 15.28 18.28 -7.82
N LEU A 148 14.96 19.19 -6.90
CA LEU A 148 14.89 18.88 -5.46
C LEU A 148 13.78 17.86 -5.17
N ALA A 149 12.59 18.02 -5.75
CA ALA A 149 11.48 17.09 -5.56
C ALA A 149 11.82 15.68 -6.09
N ALA A 150 12.49 15.61 -7.24
CA ALA A 150 12.97 14.35 -7.81
C ALA A 150 14.03 13.68 -6.94
N ALA A 151 14.95 14.45 -6.35
CA ALA A 151 15.94 13.93 -5.42
C ALA A 151 15.28 13.37 -4.15
N PHE A 152 14.30 14.09 -3.59
CA PHE A 152 13.58 13.66 -2.38
C PHE A 152 12.81 12.37 -2.60
N ILE A 153 11.95 12.29 -3.62
CA ILE A 153 11.16 11.07 -3.87
C ILE A 153 12.04 9.88 -4.25
N GLY A 154 13.18 10.12 -4.89
CA GLY A 154 14.13 9.08 -5.29
C GLY A 154 14.63 8.26 -4.11
N ILE A 155 14.86 8.89 -2.96
CA ILE A 155 15.42 8.24 -1.75
C ILE A 155 14.48 8.21 -0.54
N ALA A 156 13.26 8.75 -0.65
CA ALA A 156 12.32 8.82 0.47
C ALA A 156 11.91 7.42 0.99
N PRO A 157 12.14 7.10 2.29
CA PRO A 157 11.82 5.80 2.87
C PRO A 157 10.36 5.41 2.76
N GLY A 158 9.43 6.36 2.90
CA GLY A 158 7.99 6.13 2.75
C GLY A 158 7.61 5.52 1.39
N TYR A 159 8.31 5.88 0.31
CA TYR A 159 8.13 5.25 -1.01
C TYR A 159 8.97 3.98 -1.19
N ILE A 160 10.19 3.94 -0.64
CA ILE A 160 11.07 2.78 -0.73
C ILE A 160 10.46 1.55 -0.06
N SER A 161 9.75 1.70 1.06
CA SER A 161 9.13 0.60 1.82
C SER A 161 8.32 -0.39 0.97
N ARG A 162 7.66 0.09 -0.09
CA ARG A 162 6.86 -0.71 -1.04
C ARG A 162 7.42 -0.73 -2.47
N SER A 163 8.67 -0.32 -2.66
CA SER A 163 9.34 -0.33 -3.96
C SER A 163 10.76 -0.91 -3.92
N VAL A 164 11.13 -1.63 -2.85
CA VAL A 164 12.39 -2.38 -2.76
C VAL A 164 12.46 -3.44 -3.87
N ALA A 165 13.67 -3.72 -4.37
CA ALA A 165 13.88 -4.82 -5.31
C ALA A 165 13.39 -6.14 -4.71
N GLY A 166 12.57 -6.87 -5.46
CA GLY A 166 11.90 -8.11 -5.03
C GLY A 166 10.46 -7.91 -4.55
N SER A 167 10.03 -6.68 -4.24
CA SER A 167 8.62 -6.37 -3.95
C SER A 167 7.86 -6.13 -5.27
N TYR A 168 7.40 -7.21 -5.90
CA TYR A 168 6.63 -7.18 -7.15
C TYR A 168 5.13 -7.01 -6.86
N ASP A 169 4.78 -5.89 -6.23
CA ASP A 169 3.40 -5.49 -5.95
C ASP A 169 2.92 -4.37 -6.88
N ASN A 170 1.61 -4.15 -6.93
CA ASN A 170 0.96 -3.20 -7.84
C ASN A 170 1.40 -1.75 -7.58
N GLU A 171 1.69 -1.43 -6.32
CA GLU A 171 2.21 -0.15 -5.82
C GLU A 171 3.50 0.29 -6.53
N ALA A 172 4.31 -0.67 -6.99
CA ALA A 172 5.57 -0.41 -7.68
C ALA A 172 5.40 0.47 -8.93
N ILE A 173 4.33 0.22 -9.71
CA ILE A 173 3.98 1.01 -10.89
C ILE A 173 2.99 2.14 -10.52
N ALA A 174 2.11 1.90 -9.55
CA ALA A 174 1.00 2.80 -9.24
C ALA A 174 1.44 4.24 -8.94
N ILE A 175 2.53 4.44 -8.18
CA ILE A 175 2.99 5.79 -7.80
C ILE A 175 3.56 6.56 -8.98
N PHE A 176 4.24 5.89 -9.91
CA PHE A 176 4.65 6.49 -11.17
C PHE A 176 3.42 7.00 -11.95
N LEU A 177 2.40 6.15 -12.11
CA LEU A 177 1.18 6.49 -12.84
C LEU A 177 0.36 7.57 -12.17
N LEU A 178 0.27 7.54 -10.84
CA LEU A 178 -0.35 8.59 -10.04
C LEU A 178 0.29 9.94 -10.35
N MET A 179 1.61 10.03 -10.22
CA MET A 179 2.30 11.30 -10.43
C MET A 179 2.27 11.77 -11.88
N PHE A 180 2.39 10.85 -12.83
CA PHE A 180 2.32 11.19 -14.25
C PHE A 180 0.91 11.63 -14.67
N THR A 181 -0.14 10.99 -14.14
CA THR A 181 -1.54 11.41 -14.36
C THR A 181 -1.79 12.80 -13.79
N PHE A 182 -1.29 13.10 -12.58
CA PHE A 182 -1.40 14.43 -11.99
C PHE A 182 -0.61 15.49 -12.77
N TYR A 183 0.57 15.16 -13.29
CA TYR A 183 1.31 16.03 -14.21
C TYR A 183 0.49 16.36 -15.47
N LEU A 184 -0.06 15.35 -16.14
CA LEU A 184 -0.85 15.54 -17.35
C LEU A 184 -2.14 16.32 -17.08
N TRP A 185 -2.79 16.10 -15.94
CA TRP A 185 -3.96 16.86 -15.51
C TRP A 185 -3.65 18.36 -15.36
N ILE A 186 -2.59 18.71 -14.64
CA ILE A 186 -2.18 20.10 -14.45
C ILE A 186 -1.78 20.74 -15.79
N LYS A 187 -1.07 20.01 -16.64
CA LYS A 187 -0.71 20.48 -17.98
C LYS A 187 -1.95 20.72 -18.84
N ALA A 188 -2.91 19.81 -18.83
CA ALA A 188 -4.17 19.96 -19.55
C ALA A 188 -4.95 21.20 -19.08
N LEU A 189 -4.94 21.48 -17.77
CA LEU A 189 -5.60 22.66 -17.20
C LEU A 189 -4.93 23.98 -17.64
N LYS A 190 -3.59 24.03 -17.60
CA LYS A 190 -2.82 25.23 -17.98
C LYS A 190 -2.98 25.56 -19.45
N ASP A 191 -2.79 24.56 -20.31
CA ASP A 191 -2.84 24.71 -21.77
C ASP A 191 -4.30 24.77 -22.28
N GLY A 192 -5.26 24.19 -21.56
CA GLY A 192 -6.66 24.11 -21.99
C GLY A 192 -6.89 23.21 -23.21
N SER A 193 -6.03 22.22 -23.43
CA SER A 193 -6.06 21.36 -24.62
C SER A 193 -6.71 20.00 -24.35
N ALA A 194 -7.64 19.62 -25.22
CA ALA A 194 -8.26 18.30 -25.21
C ALA A 194 -7.25 17.17 -25.47
N PHE A 195 -6.15 17.44 -26.19
CA PHE A 195 -5.09 16.45 -26.42
C PHE A 195 -4.42 16.03 -25.10
N TRP A 196 -4.06 17.00 -24.26
CA TRP A 196 -3.49 16.71 -22.94
C TRP A 196 -4.52 16.07 -22.00
N GLY A 197 -5.80 16.44 -22.11
CA GLY A 197 -6.90 15.79 -21.39
C GLY A 197 -7.09 14.32 -21.79
N ALA A 198 -7.01 14.01 -23.09
CA ALA A 198 -7.08 12.64 -23.61
C ALA A 198 -5.86 11.81 -23.20
N LEU A 199 -4.66 12.39 -23.22
CA LEU A 199 -3.45 11.72 -22.74
C LEU A 199 -3.52 11.46 -21.23
N CYS A 200 -4.08 12.40 -20.45
CA CYS A 200 -4.36 12.21 -19.03
C CYS A 200 -5.34 11.03 -18.82
N ALA A 201 -6.40 10.95 -19.62
CA ALA A 201 -7.34 9.82 -19.58
C ALA A 201 -6.68 8.47 -19.92
N LEU A 202 -5.73 8.44 -20.86
CA LEU A 202 -5.00 7.22 -21.21
C LEU A 202 -4.13 6.72 -20.03
N PHE A 203 -3.42 7.63 -19.36
CA PHE A 203 -2.64 7.26 -18.18
C PHE A 203 -3.52 6.93 -16.97
N TYR A 204 -4.68 7.57 -16.85
CA TYR A 204 -5.69 7.18 -15.88
C TYR A 204 -6.22 5.77 -16.16
N PHE A 205 -6.50 5.41 -17.42
CA PHE A 205 -6.86 4.04 -17.79
C PHE A 205 -5.76 3.04 -17.42
N TYR A 206 -4.49 3.37 -17.70
CA TYR A 206 -3.37 2.51 -17.30
C TYR A 206 -3.28 2.38 -15.77
N MET A 207 -3.55 3.45 -15.02
CA MET A 207 -3.61 3.41 -13.57
C MET A 207 -4.75 2.53 -13.04
N VAL A 208 -5.95 2.61 -13.64
CA VAL A 208 -7.09 1.75 -13.32
C VAL A 208 -6.74 0.28 -13.56
N ALA A 209 -6.01 -0.01 -14.65
CA ALA A 209 -5.56 -1.37 -14.94
C ALA A 209 -4.47 -1.86 -13.99
N ALA A 210 -3.70 -0.98 -13.35
CA ALA A 210 -2.57 -1.34 -12.50
C ALA A 210 -2.91 -1.42 -11.01
N TRP A 211 -3.74 -0.51 -10.47
CA TRP A 211 -3.97 -0.45 -9.02
C TRP A 211 -5.36 0.10 -8.65
N GLY A 212 -5.96 -0.51 -7.62
CA GLY A 212 -7.29 -0.15 -7.12
C GLY A 212 -7.41 1.26 -6.53
N GLY A 213 -6.30 1.93 -6.21
CA GLY A 213 -6.34 3.32 -5.76
C GLY A 213 -6.58 4.35 -6.86
N TYR A 214 -6.97 3.93 -8.08
CA TYR A 214 -7.53 4.84 -9.09
C TYR A 214 -8.75 5.62 -8.58
N VAL A 215 -9.48 5.07 -7.58
CA VAL A 215 -10.57 5.75 -6.87
C VAL A 215 -10.07 7.03 -6.18
N PHE A 216 -8.81 7.10 -5.76
CA PHE A 216 -8.22 8.33 -5.23
C PHE A 216 -8.13 9.40 -6.33
N ILE A 217 -7.67 9.06 -7.53
CA ILE A 217 -7.56 10.01 -8.65
C ILE A 217 -8.95 10.50 -9.09
N THR A 218 -9.90 9.57 -9.22
CA THR A 218 -11.26 9.90 -9.67
C THR A 218 -12.02 10.77 -8.68
N ASN A 219 -11.59 10.86 -7.42
CA ASN A 219 -12.15 11.79 -6.44
C ASN A 219 -11.33 13.08 -6.30
N MET A 220 -9.99 13.02 -6.47
CA MET A 220 -9.12 14.21 -6.39
C MET A 220 -9.29 15.18 -7.55
N ILE A 221 -9.37 14.69 -8.79
CA ILE A 221 -9.55 15.57 -9.95
C ILE A 221 -10.88 16.34 -9.90
N PRO A 222 -12.03 15.70 -9.60
CA PRO A 222 -13.29 16.39 -9.40
C PRO A 222 -13.30 17.32 -8.19
N LEU A 223 -12.72 16.92 -7.05
CA LEU A 223 -12.66 17.81 -5.89
C LEU A 223 -11.89 19.09 -6.21
N HIS A 224 -10.80 18.98 -6.96
CA HIS A 224 -10.06 20.13 -7.45
C HIS A 224 -10.90 21.03 -8.37
N ALA A 225 -11.56 20.45 -9.38
CA ALA A 225 -12.43 21.21 -10.27
C ALA A 225 -13.59 21.88 -9.52
N PHE A 226 -14.18 21.20 -8.54
CA PHE A 226 -15.23 21.73 -7.69
C PHE A 226 -14.76 22.93 -6.85
N VAL A 227 -13.61 22.82 -6.20
CA VAL A 227 -13.03 23.94 -5.43
C VAL A 227 -12.69 25.13 -6.33
N LEU A 228 -12.18 24.91 -7.54
CA LEU A 228 -11.95 26.01 -8.50
C LEU A 228 -13.25 26.74 -8.87
N VAL A 229 -14.35 25.99 -9.05
CA VAL A 229 -15.68 26.58 -9.30
C VAL A 229 -16.17 27.38 -8.08
N LEU A 230 -16.01 26.85 -6.85
CA LEU A 230 -16.38 27.55 -5.62
C LEU A 230 -15.58 28.84 -5.38
N MET A 231 -14.30 28.85 -5.77
CA MET A 231 -13.45 30.03 -5.73
C MET A 231 -13.81 31.07 -6.81
N GLY A 232 -14.79 30.79 -7.67
CA GLY A 232 -15.17 31.65 -8.79
C GLY A 232 -14.13 31.65 -9.93
N ARG A 233 -13.19 30.70 -9.94
CA ARG A 233 -12.12 30.57 -10.94
C ARG A 233 -12.50 29.61 -12.06
N TYR A 234 -13.75 29.64 -12.49
CA TYR A 234 -14.18 28.87 -13.64
C TYR A 234 -13.56 29.43 -14.93
N SER A 235 -13.07 28.53 -15.79
CA SER A 235 -12.47 28.87 -17.08
C SER A 235 -12.88 27.83 -18.13
N PRO A 236 -13.04 28.22 -19.41
CA PRO A 236 -13.25 27.26 -20.50
C PRO A 236 -12.15 26.19 -20.57
N ARG A 237 -10.92 26.51 -20.12
CA ARG A 237 -9.81 25.55 -20.05
C ARG A 237 -10.11 24.41 -19.09
N LEU A 238 -10.67 24.72 -17.91
CA LEU A 238 -11.10 23.73 -16.93
C LEU A 238 -12.22 22.84 -17.50
N TYR A 239 -13.18 23.44 -18.20
CA TYR A 239 -14.26 22.71 -18.85
C TYR A 239 -13.75 21.71 -19.90
N VAL A 240 -12.87 22.15 -20.81
CA VAL A 240 -12.29 21.28 -21.85
C VAL A 240 -11.44 20.17 -21.25
N ALA A 241 -10.56 20.50 -20.30
CA ALA A 241 -9.68 19.54 -19.65
C ALA A 241 -10.47 18.47 -18.87
N TYR A 242 -11.44 18.90 -18.05
CA TYR A 242 -12.23 17.98 -17.23
C TYR A 242 -13.17 17.10 -18.06
N THR A 243 -13.89 17.68 -19.02
CA THR A 243 -14.87 16.96 -19.85
C THR A 243 -14.18 15.90 -20.71
N SER A 244 -13.03 16.24 -21.32
CA SER A 244 -12.25 15.28 -22.13
C SER A 244 -11.67 14.15 -21.27
N TRP A 245 -11.12 14.48 -20.09
CA TRP A 245 -10.63 13.48 -19.14
C TRP A 245 -11.75 12.55 -18.64
N PHE A 246 -12.89 13.11 -18.22
CA PHE A 246 -14.00 12.34 -17.64
C PHE A 246 -14.62 11.39 -18.67
N ALA A 247 -14.89 11.86 -19.89
CA ALA A 247 -15.51 11.04 -20.93
C ALA A 247 -14.63 9.87 -21.34
N LEU A 248 -13.36 10.13 -21.68
CA LEU A 248 -12.43 9.09 -22.12
C LEU A 248 -11.97 8.21 -20.95
N GLY A 249 -11.73 8.80 -19.79
CA GLY A 249 -11.26 8.10 -18.60
C GLY A 249 -12.30 7.13 -18.04
N THR A 250 -13.57 7.53 -18.00
CA THR A 250 -14.66 6.65 -17.56
C THR A 250 -14.92 5.52 -18.55
N LEU A 251 -14.93 5.82 -19.86
CA LEU A 251 -15.09 4.76 -20.88
C LEU A 251 -13.92 3.78 -20.88
N GLY A 252 -12.70 4.26 -20.67
CA GLY A 252 -11.50 3.45 -20.53
C GLY A 252 -11.56 2.58 -19.28
N SER A 253 -11.89 3.15 -18.11
CA SER A 253 -11.92 2.40 -16.84
C SER A 253 -12.91 1.24 -16.87
N MET A 254 -14.03 1.39 -17.58
CA MET A 254 -15.04 0.34 -17.76
C MET A 254 -14.56 -0.86 -18.58
N GLN A 255 -13.47 -0.74 -19.34
CA GLN A 255 -12.92 -1.85 -20.13
C GLN A 255 -12.16 -2.88 -19.28
N VAL A 256 -11.75 -2.51 -18.06
CA VAL A 256 -11.06 -3.43 -17.15
C VAL A 256 -12.11 -4.38 -16.54
N PRO A 257 -12.04 -5.70 -16.76
CA PRO A 257 -13.08 -6.64 -16.31
C PRO A 257 -13.39 -6.58 -14.82
N PHE A 258 -12.35 -6.38 -14.00
CA PHE A 258 -12.48 -6.21 -12.55
C PHE A 258 -13.35 -5.01 -12.17
N VAL A 259 -13.29 -3.94 -12.97
CA VAL A 259 -14.00 -2.67 -12.72
C VAL A 259 -15.38 -2.71 -13.37
N GLY A 260 -15.50 -3.21 -14.60
CA GLY A 260 -16.77 -3.36 -15.31
C GLY A 260 -17.65 -2.10 -15.23
N PHE A 261 -18.84 -2.24 -14.63
CA PHE A 261 -19.82 -1.15 -14.48
C PHE A 261 -19.76 -0.41 -13.13
N LEU A 262 -18.73 -0.65 -12.29
CA LEU A 262 -18.56 0.05 -11.02
C LEU A 262 -18.52 1.58 -11.17
N PRO A 263 -17.90 2.19 -12.19
CA PRO A 263 -17.86 3.65 -12.34
C PRO A 263 -19.24 4.31 -12.46
N ILE A 264 -20.26 3.57 -12.87
CA ILE A 264 -21.64 4.05 -13.02
C ILE A 264 -22.49 3.70 -11.79
N ARG A 265 -22.27 2.51 -11.21
CA ARG A 265 -23.13 1.97 -10.14
C ARG A 265 -22.62 2.24 -8.73
N SER A 266 -21.32 2.45 -8.54
CA SER A 266 -20.72 2.65 -7.22
C SER A 266 -20.83 4.11 -6.78
N SER A 267 -21.16 4.34 -5.50
CA SER A 267 -21.15 5.67 -4.88
C SER A 267 -19.78 6.35 -4.92
N GLU A 268 -18.70 5.58 -4.99
CA GLU A 268 -17.31 6.05 -4.98
C GLU A 268 -16.94 6.91 -6.21
N HIS A 269 -17.70 6.79 -7.30
CA HIS A 269 -17.47 7.49 -8.57
C HIS A 269 -18.49 8.63 -8.80
N MET A 270 -19.48 8.76 -7.92
CA MET A 270 -20.56 9.74 -8.09
C MET A 270 -20.07 11.18 -7.96
N ALA A 271 -18.97 11.43 -7.23
CA ALA A 271 -18.35 12.76 -7.18
C ALA A 271 -17.89 13.21 -8.57
N ALA A 272 -17.30 12.32 -9.37
CA ALA A 272 -16.87 12.62 -10.73
C ALA A 272 -18.07 12.91 -11.64
N LEU A 273 -19.11 12.07 -11.60
CA LEU A 273 -20.32 12.29 -12.38
C LEU A 273 -21.07 13.58 -11.97
N GLY A 274 -21.11 13.87 -10.66
CA GLY A 274 -21.75 15.07 -10.12
C GLY A 274 -21.04 16.36 -10.54
N VAL A 275 -19.70 16.39 -10.46
CA VAL A 275 -18.91 17.55 -10.91
C VAL A 275 -18.96 17.70 -12.43
N PHE A 276 -19.00 16.59 -13.18
CA PHE A 276 -19.26 16.63 -14.62
C PHE A 276 -20.58 17.34 -14.93
N GLY A 277 -21.68 16.91 -14.31
CA GLY A 277 -22.98 17.56 -14.46
C GLY A 277 -22.96 19.04 -14.04
N LEU A 278 -22.29 19.37 -12.94
CA LEU A 278 -22.13 20.74 -12.48
C LEU A 278 -21.39 21.61 -13.50
N LEU A 279 -20.30 21.12 -14.10
CA LEU A 279 -19.53 21.88 -15.09
C LEU A 279 -20.31 22.12 -16.38
N GLN A 280 -21.18 21.19 -16.80
CA GLN A 280 -22.12 21.40 -17.91
C GLN A 280 -23.07 22.56 -17.61
N LEU A 281 -23.64 22.57 -16.40
CA LEU A 281 -24.54 23.64 -15.95
C LEU A 281 -23.82 24.99 -15.84
N VAL A 282 -22.64 25.03 -15.21
CA VAL A 282 -21.85 26.26 -15.08
C VAL A 282 -21.43 26.79 -16.45
N GLY A 283 -21.00 25.92 -17.36
CA GLY A 283 -20.67 26.30 -18.74
C GLY A 283 -21.85 26.88 -19.50
N PHE A 284 -23.03 26.26 -19.37
CA PHE A 284 -24.26 26.78 -19.97
C PHE A 284 -24.69 28.12 -19.35
N VAL A 285 -24.60 28.26 -18.04
CA VAL A 285 -24.91 29.51 -17.33
C VAL A 285 -24.00 30.65 -17.76
N GLU A 286 -22.69 30.41 -17.88
CA GLU A 286 -21.74 31.40 -18.39
C GLU A 286 -22.01 31.77 -19.85
N PHE A 287 -22.41 30.81 -20.69
CA PHE A 287 -22.83 31.09 -22.06
C PHE A 287 -24.07 32.01 -22.09
N VAL A 288 -25.10 31.71 -21.29
CA VAL A 288 -26.32 32.54 -21.20
C VAL A 288 -26.01 33.91 -20.60
N ARG A 289 -25.09 33.98 -19.63
CA ARG A 289 -24.63 35.25 -19.03
C ARG A 289 -24.07 36.21 -20.07
N TYR A 290 -23.39 35.70 -21.09
CA TYR A 290 -22.84 36.52 -22.17
C TYR A 290 -23.94 37.09 -23.09
N GLN A 291 -25.06 36.39 -23.23
CA GLN A 291 -26.14 36.73 -24.16
C GLN A 291 -27.26 37.59 -23.53
N VAL A 292 -27.38 37.61 -22.19
CA VAL A 292 -28.55 38.20 -21.49
C VAL A 292 -28.15 39.36 -20.57
N PRO A 293 -28.94 40.47 -20.53
CA PRO A 293 -28.71 41.57 -19.59
C PRO A 293 -28.73 41.15 -18.11
N SER A 294 -27.86 41.74 -17.29
CA SER A 294 -27.56 41.28 -15.92
C SER A 294 -28.77 41.22 -14.96
N ARG A 295 -29.84 42.00 -15.21
CA ARG A 295 -31.05 42.02 -14.37
C ARG A 295 -31.94 40.81 -14.63
N GLN A 296 -32.10 40.41 -15.89
CA GLN A 296 -32.84 39.21 -16.29
C GLN A 296 -32.04 37.94 -15.94
N PHE A 297 -30.71 38.00 -16.09
CA PHE A 297 -29.81 36.92 -15.69
C PHE A 297 -29.90 36.56 -14.20
N LYS A 298 -29.98 37.54 -13.30
CA LYS A 298 -30.12 37.27 -11.85
C LYS A 298 -31.41 36.51 -11.51
N THR A 299 -32.51 36.80 -12.20
CA THR A 299 -33.79 36.10 -11.99
C THR A 299 -33.72 34.69 -12.58
N LEU A 300 -33.16 34.53 -13.78
CA LEU A 300 -32.94 33.24 -14.43
C LEU A 300 -32.02 32.34 -13.60
N LEU A 301 -30.92 32.87 -13.07
CA LEU A 301 -29.96 32.13 -12.25
C LEU A 301 -30.61 31.60 -10.97
N LYS A 302 -31.42 32.42 -10.28
CA LYS A 302 -32.17 31.98 -9.08
C LYS A 302 -33.16 30.86 -9.41
N ALA A 303 -33.89 30.99 -10.52
CA ALA A 303 -34.81 29.95 -10.98
C ALA A 303 -34.07 28.65 -11.36
N LEU A 304 -32.96 28.77 -12.07
CA LEU A 304 -32.13 27.63 -12.49
C LEU A 304 -31.53 26.91 -11.27
N ILE A 305 -30.96 27.63 -10.31
CA ILE A 305 -30.41 27.03 -9.08
C ILE A 305 -31.51 26.26 -8.33
N PHE A 306 -32.71 26.83 -8.20
CA PHE A 306 -33.83 26.16 -7.54
C PHE A 306 -34.27 24.90 -8.29
N ILE A 307 -34.42 24.96 -9.63
CA ILE A 307 -34.81 23.81 -10.46
C ILE A 307 -33.74 22.72 -10.40
N VAL A 308 -32.47 23.06 -10.58
CA VAL A 308 -31.35 22.12 -10.52
C VAL A 308 -31.26 21.49 -9.14
N PHE A 309 -31.40 22.26 -8.07
CA PHE A 309 -31.35 21.73 -6.71
C PHE A 309 -32.51 20.77 -6.43
N ALA A 310 -33.73 21.14 -6.81
CA ALA A 310 -34.91 20.28 -6.65
C ALA A 310 -34.79 18.98 -7.48
N LEU A 311 -34.37 19.10 -8.74
CA LEU A 311 -34.22 17.96 -9.65
C LEU A 311 -33.08 17.03 -9.23
N SER A 312 -31.91 17.58 -8.88
CA SER A 312 -30.76 16.79 -8.42
C SER A 312 -31.03 16.08 -7.09
N SER A 313 -31.70 16.75 -6.14
CA SER A 313 -32.10 16.14 -4.88
C SER A 313 -33.13 15.02 -5.10
N ALA A 314 -34.12 15.24 -5.96
CA ALA A 314 -35.12 14.22 -6.30
C ALA A 314 -34.49 13.01 -7.00
N ILE A 315 -33.60 13.24 -7.98
CA ILE A 315 -32.88 12.17 -8.70
C ILE A 315 -31.97 11.39 -7.75
N LEU A 316 -31.22 12.07 -6.88
CA LEU A 316 -30.34 11.40 -5.92
C LEU A 316 -31.14 10.51 -4.97
N VAL A 317 -32.20 11.04 -4.36
CA VAL A 317 -33.06 10.25 -3.45
C VAL A 317 -33.68 9.07 -4.19
N LEU A 318 -34.18 9.27 -5.41
CA LEU A 318 -34.81 8.20 -6.19
C LEU A 318 -33.80 7.12 -6.60
N LEU A 319 -32.58 7.49 -7.00
CA LEU A 319 -31.52 6.55 -7.37
C LEU A 319 -30.95 5.79 -6.15
N THR A 320 -30.89 6.43 -4.99
CA THR A 320 -30.48 5.77 -3.74
C THR A 320 -31.56 4.83 -3.23
N VAL A 321 -32.83 5.26 -3.21
CA VAL A 321 -33.96 4.43 -2.72
C VAL A 321 -34.27 3.28 -3.67
N SER A 322 -34.09 3.45 -4.98
CA SER A 322 -34.26 2.37 -5.97
C SER A 322 -33.14 1.32 -5.95
N GLY A 323 -32.08 1.53 -5.15
CA GLY A 323 -30.98 0.57 -5.02
C GLY A 323 -30.11 0.43 -6.26
N VAL A 324 -30.26 1.31 -7.26
CA VAL A 324 -29.45 1.30 -8.50
C VAL A 324 -28.01 1.73 -8.20
N ILE A 325 -27.82 2.64 -7.24
CA ILE A 325 -26.50 3.04 -6.74
C ILE A 325 -26.14 2.16 -5.54
N ALA A 326 -25.09 1.38 -5.68
CA ALA A 326 -24.55 0.58 -4.59
C ALA A 326 -23.93 1.49 -3.52
N PRO A 327 -24.11 1.16 -2.22
CA PRO A 327 -23.47 1.90 -1.14
C PRO A 327 -21.94 1.73 -1.18
N TRP A 328 -21.26 2.56 -0.40
CA TRP A 328 -19.81 2.52 -0.22
C TRP A 328 -19.36 1.11 0.18
N SER A 329 -18.27 0.62 -0.42
CA SER A 329 -17.71 -0.66 -0.01
C SER A 329 -17.14 -0.56 1.41
N GLY A 330 -17.16 -1.67 2.16
CA GLY A 330 -16.75 -1.69 3.57
C GLY A 330 -15.31 -1.20 3.81
N ARG A 331 -14.41 -1.42 2.84
CA ARG A 331 -13.00 -0.98 2.93
C ARG A 331 -12.88 0.55 2.82
N PHE A 332 -13.56 1.18 1.86
CA PHE A 332 -13.56 2.64 1.75
C PHE A 332 -14.37 3.30 2.86
N TYR A 333 -15.47 2.67 3.29
CA TYR A 333 -16.27 3.17 4.41
C TYR A 333 -15.48 3.17 5.73
N SER A 334 -14.60 2.18 5.95
CA SER A 334 -13.73 2.16 7.14
C SER A 334 -12.72 3.31 7.24
N LEU A 335 -12.43 3.99 6.12
CA LEU A 335 -11.60 5.20 6.14
C LEU A 335 -12.37 6.42 6.64
N TRP A 336 -13.71 6.38 6.59
CA TRP A 336 -14.59 7.40 7.14
C TRP A 336 -15.00 7.07 8.58
N ASP A 337 -15.55 5.86 8.79
CA ASP A 337 -15.89 5.32 10.09
C ASP A 337 -14.86 4.27 10.53
N THR A 338 -13.88 4.72 11.31
CA THR A 338 -12.75 3.90 11.77
C THR A 338 -13.17 2.80 12.75
N GLY A 339 -14.38 2.86 13.32
CA GLY A 339 -14.92 1.81 14.20
C GLY A 339 -15.58 0.65 13.44
N TYR A 340 -16.07 0.91 12.23
CA TYR A 340 -16.91 -0.03 11.47
C TYR A 340 -16.21 -1.36 11.19
N ALA A 341 -14.97 -1.33 10.69
CA ALA A 341 -14.22 -2.53 10.34
C ALA A 341 -14.00 -3.45 11.54
N LYS A 342 -13.66 -2.88 12.70
CA LYS A 342 -13.36 -3.65 13.92
C LYS A 342 -14.59 -4.39 14.46
N ILE A 343 -15.78 -3.82 14.29
CA ILE A 343 -17.03 -4.36 14.84
C ILE A 343 -17.69 -5.34 13.85
N HIS A 344 -17.77 -4.97 12.56
CA HIS A 344 -18.58 -5.71 11.60
C HIS A 344 -17.78 -6.62 10.66
N ILE A 345 -16.50 -6.33 10.40
CA ILE A 345 -15.69 -7.09 9.43
C ILE A 345 -14.28 -7.31 10.01
N PRO A 346 -14.12 -8.26 10.96
CA PRO A 346 -12.84 -8.46 11.66
C PRO A 346 -11.68 -8.82 10.73
N ILE A 347 -11.94 -9.37 9.54
CA ILE A 347 -10.93 -9.65 8.51
C ILE A 347 -10.20 -8.36 8.09
N ILE A 348 -10.92 -7.26 7.85
CA ILE A 348 -10.31 -5.98 7.44
C ILE A 348 -9.43 -5.44 8.57
N ALA A 349 -9.92 -5.51 9.81
CA ALA A 349 -9.17 -5.03 10.98
C ALA A 349 -7.96 -5.92 11.36
N SER A 350 -7.93 -7.18 10.91
CA SER A 350 -6.86 -8.13 11.22
C SER A 350 -5.54 -7.82 10.51
N VAL A 351 -5.59 -7.11 9.38
CA VAL A 351 -4.39 -6.72 8.62
C VAL A 351 -3.68 -5.56 9.33
N SER A 352 -2.39 -5.75 9.64
CA SER A 352 -1.58 -4.74 10.32
C SER A 352 -1.51 -3.40 9.57
N GLU A 353 -1.60 -3.44 8.24
CA GLU A 353 -1.55 -2.27 7.36
C GLU A 353 -2.77 -1.34 7.48
N HIS A 354 -3.89 -1.86 8.00
CA HIS A 354 -5.15 -1.13 8.18
C HIS A 354 -5.19 -0.33 9.49
N GLN A 355 -4.15 -0.42 10.32
CA GLN A 355 -4.06 0.31 11.59
C GLN A 355 -3.74 1.80 11.35
N PRO A 356 -4.07 2.68 12.32
CA PRO A 356 -3.71 4.09 12.27
C PRO A 356 -2.20 4.32 12.45
N THR A 357 -1.71 5.42 11.90
CA THR A 357 -0.28 5.75 11.89
C THR A 357 0.10 6.60 13.10
N ALA A 358 1.07 6.13 13.89
CA ALA A 358 1.63 6.91 14.99
C ALA A 358 2.63 7.97 14.48
N TRP A 359 2.79 9.08 15.20
CA TRP A 359 3.73 10.16 14.82
C TRP A 359 5.19 9.71 14.59
N PRO A 360 5.75 8.69 15.28
CA PRO A 360 7.12 8.25 15.01
C PRO A 360 7.26 7.67 13.60
N ALA A 361 6.22 7.04 13.05
CA ALA A 361 6.24 6.51 11.69
C ALA A 361 6.30 7.64 10.65
N PHE A 362 5.56 8.74 10.86
CA PHE A 362 5.66 9.93 10.00
C PHE A 362 7.08 10.51 9.97
N PHE A 363 7.73 10.61 11.14
CA PHE A 363 9.11 11.10 11.22
C PHE A 363 10.10 10.08 10.64
N PHE A 364 9.90 8.80 10.91
CA PHE A 364 10.76 7.72 10.40
C PHE A 364 10.77 7.65 8.87
N ASP A 365 9.62 7.87 8.23
CA ASP A 365 9.48 7.77 6.78
C ASP A 365 9.85 9.03 6.00
N LEU A 366 9.74 10.22 6.61
CA LEU A 366 9.86 11.51 5.91
C LEU A 366 10.96 12.42 6.47
N GLU A 367 11.46 12.18 7.69
CA GLU A 367 12.49 12.94 8.39
C GLU A 367 12.33 14.46 8.23
N MET A 368 13.22 15.17 7.53
CA MET A 368 13.13 16.62 7.41
C MET A 368 11.92 17.12 6.60
N LEU A 369 11.37 16.27 5.73
CA LEU A 369 10.30 16.67 4.83
C LEU A 369 8.98 16.94 5.59
N ILE A 370 8.79 16.32 6.77
CA ILE A 370 7.54 16.45 7.53
C ILE A 370 7.30 17.88 8.05
N TRP A 371 8.36 18.61 8.41
CA TRP A 371 8.26 19.98 8.90
C TRP A 371 8.38 21.02 7.77
N LEU A 372 9.03 20.67 6.66
CA LEU A 372 9.00 21.49 5.43
C LEU A 372 7.64 21.42 4.72
N PHE A 373 6.88 20.34 4.90
CA PHE A 373 5.60 20.12 4.25
C PHE A 373 4.56 21.23 4.54
N PRO A 374 4.24 21.57 5.81
CA PRO A 374 3.32 22.68 6.10
C PRO A 374 3.80 24.03 5.58
N ALA A 375 5.12 24.29 5.61
CA ALA A 375 5.70 25.51 5.09
C ALA A 375 5.53 25.62 3.56
N GLY A 376 5.69 24.52 2.84
CA GLY A 376 5.45 24.45 1.39
C GLY A 376 3.99 24.66 1.02
N ILE A 377 3.06 24.08 1.78
CA ILE A 377 1.61 24.31 1.61
C ILE A 377 1.27 25.78 1.87
N TYR A 378 1.81 26.39 2.93
CA TYR A 378 1.63 27.81 3.22
C TYR A 378 2.15 28.71 2.08
N MET A 379 3.30 28.37 1.49
CA MET A 379 3.81 29.08 0.31
C MET A 379 2.92 28.90 -0.93
N CYS A 380 2.29 27.74 -1.10
CA CYS A 380 1.29 27.55 -2.16
C CYS A 380 0.05 28.44 -1.98
N PHE A 381 -0.33 28.72 -0.73
CA PHE A 381 -1.42 29.67 -0.41
C PHE A 381 -1.03 31.12 -0.71
N SER A 382 0.22 31.52 -0.52
CA SER A 382 0.64 32.91 -0.75
C SER A 382 0.67 33.29 -2.24
N THR A 383 1.06 32.35 -3.11
CA THR A 383 1.06 32.53 -4.57
C THR A 383 -0.06 31.74 -5.24
N LEU A 384 -1.31 31.89 -4.77
CA LEU A 384 -2.44 31.03 -5.14
C LEU A 384 -2.82 31.07 -6.63
N GLN A 385 -2.25 30.15 -7.41
CA GLN A 385 -2.61 29.83 -8.80
C GLN A 385 -3.45 28.54 -8.86
N ASP A 386 -4.09 28.28 -9.99
CA ASP A 386 -5.02 27.15 -10.15
C ASP A 386 -4.34 25.80 -9.87
N GLN A 387 -3.09 25.63 -10.31
CA GLN A 387 -2.30 24.43 -10.03
C GLN A 387 -1.91 24.26 -8.54
N HIS A 388 -1.76 25.36 -7.78
CA HIS A 388 -1.43 25.30 -6.36
C HIS A 388 -2.63 24.83 -5.53
N VAL A 389 -3.86 25.14 -5.96
CA VAL A 389 -5.09 24.64 -5.34
C VAL A 389 -5.10 23.11 -5.35
N PHE A 390 -4.67 22.49 -6.45
CA PHE A 390 -4.55 21.03 -6.54
C PHE A 390 -3.59 20.44 -5.48
N VAL A 391 -2.39 21.03 -5.34
CA VAL A 391 -1.38 20.57 -4.37
C VAL A 391 -1.88 20.73 -2.93
N ILE A 392 -2.58 21.82 -2.63
CA ILE A 392 -3.16 22.07 -1.30
C ILE A 392 -4.22 21.00 -0.97
N ILE A 393 -5.16 20.75 -1.88
CA ILE A 393 -6.20 19.73 -1.69
C ILE A 393 -5.58 18.35 -1.53
N TYR A 394 -4.63 18.01 -2.41
CA TYR A 394 -3.92 16.74 -2.34
C TYR A 394 -3.17 16.59 -1.01
N GLY A 395 -2.48 17.63 -0.55
CA GLY A 395 -1.78 17.65 0.73
C GLY A 395 -2.70 17.40 1.91
N ILE A 396 -3.84 18.10 1.98
CA ILE A 396 -4.79 17.97 3.08
C ILE A 396 -5.43 16.57 3.10
N MET A 397 -5.93 16.12 1.94
CA MET A 397 -6.64 14.85 1.84
C MET A 397 -5.72 13.66 2.06
N ALA A 398 -4.53 13.66 1.45
CA ALA A 398 -3.54 12.62 1.68
C ALA A 398 -3.06 12.58 3.13
N SER A 399 -2.92 13.73 3.81
CA SER A 399 -2.53 13.76 5.22
C SER A 399 -3.59 13.11 6.11
N TYR A 400 -4.87 13.38 5.84
CA TYR A 400 -5.98 12.75 6.57
C TYR A 400 -5.95 11.22 6.39
N PHE A 401 -5.88 10.76 5.15
CA PHE A 401 -5.90 9.32 4.85
C PHE A 401 -4.67 8.57 5.41
N ALA A 402 -3.48 9.17 5.34
CA ALA A 402 -2.27 8.59 5.94
C ALA A 402 -2.33 8.58 7.48
N GLY A 403 -3.08 9.50 8.10
CA GLY A 403 -3.34 9.46 9.54
C GLY A 403 -4.25 8.30 9.96
N VAL A 404 -5.25 7.99 9.13
CA VAL A 404 -6.21 6.90 9.39
C VAL A 404 -5.62 5.52 9.12
N MET A 405 -4.74 5.38 8.12
CA MET A 405 -4.23 4.08 7.69
C MET A 405 -2.74 4.12 7.28
N VAL A 406 -1.91 3.24 7.85
CA VAL A 406 -0.46 3.19 7.59
C VAL A 406 -0.13 2.99 6.11
N ARG A 407 -0.83 2.10 5.40
CA ARG A 407 -0.56 1.84 3.97
C ARG A 407 -0.69 3.09 3.09
N LEU A 408 -1.52 4.06 3.48
CA LEU A 408 -1.79 5.27 2.69
C LEU A 408 -0.67 6.33 2.82
N MET A 409 0.31 6.11 3.70
CA MET A 409 1.56 6.89 3.77
C MET A 409 2.30 6.92 2.41
N LEU A 410 2.18 5.84 1.64
CA LEU A 410 2.73 5.73 0.29
C LEU A 410 2.17 6.82 -0.66
N THR A 411 0.89 7.15 -0.53
CA THR A 411 0.23 8.20 -1.33
C THR A 411 0.49 9.62 -0.81
N LEU A 412 0.85 9.77 0.47
CA LEU A 412 1.24 11.07 1.04
C LEU A 412 2.67 11.47 0.63
N THR A 413 3.58 10.50 0.52
CA THR A 413 5.01 10.75 0.27
C THR A 413 5.26 11.68 -0.94
N PRO A 414 4.61 11.51 -2.12
CA PRO A 414 4.86 12.39 -3.26
C PRO A 414 4.50 13.86 -3.01
N VAL A 415 3.35 14.16 -2.39
CA VAL A 415 2.95 15.56 -2.14
C VAL A 415 3.82 16.23 -1.09
N VAL A 416 4.30 15.45 -0.12
CA VAL A 416 5.29 15.92 0.86
C VAL A 416 6.59 16.30 0.17
N CYS A 417 7.13 15.45 -0.71
CA CYS A 417 8.34 15.75 -1.47
C CYS A 417 8.18 17.01 -2.34
N VAL A 418 7.06 17.17 -3.04
CA VAL A 418 6.77 18.34 -3.88
C VAL A 418 6.70 19.61 -3.03
N SER A 419 5.93 19.59 -1.94
CA SER A 419 5.75 20.77 -1.08
C SER A 419 7.05 21.16 -0.36
N ALA A 420 7.78 20.18 0.16
CA ALA A 420 9.09 20.41 0.79
C ALA A 420 10.11 20.96 -0.20
N ALA A 421 10.09 20.49 -1.46
CA ALA A 421 10.95 21.03 -2.51
C ALA A 421 10.60 22.48 -2.88
N ILE A 422 9.32 22.84 -2.93
CA ILE A 422 8.88 24.23 -3.14
C ILE A 422 9.39 25.12 -1.99
N ALA A 423 9.23 24.67 -0.74
CA ALA A 423 9.70 25.39 0.44
C ALA A 423 11.22 25.60 0.43
N LEU A 424 11.98 24.51 0.25
CA LEU A 424 13.43 24.56 0.25
C LEU A 424 13.97 25.37 -0.93
N SER A 425 13.37 25.22 -2.12
CA SER A 425 13.76 26.02 -3.28
C SER A 425 13.54 27.51 -3.05
N ASN A 426 12.42 27.91 -2.42
CA ASN A 426 12.19 29.32 -2.07
C ASN A 426 13.25 29.85 -1.09
N ILE A 427 13.63 29.05 -0.09
CA ILE A 427 14.70 29.41 0.85
C ILE A 427 16.02 29.58 0.08
N LEU A 428 16.37 28.62 -0.76
CA LEU A 428 17.59 28.67 -1.57
C LEU A 428 17.60 29.87 -2.52
N ASP A 429 16.48 30.19 -3.18
CA ASP A 429 16.39 31.36 -4.06
C ASP A 429 16.63 32.67 -3.31
N VAL A 430 16.07 32.82 -2.10
CA VAL A 430 16.25 34.02 -1.29
C VAL A 430 17.70 34.17 -0.82
N TYR A 431 18.30 33.10 -0.29
CA TYR A 431 19.62 33.18 0.34
C TYR A 431 20.80 33.02 -0.63
N LEU A 432 20.63 32.36 -1.78
CA LEU A 432 21.64 32.27 -2.84
C LEU A 432 21.64 33.52 -3.74
N SER A 433 20.54 34.26 -3.82
CA SER A 433 20.49 35.48 -4.63
C SER A 433 21.25 36.62 -3.95
N ILE A 434 22.34 37.07 -4.58
CA ILE A 434 23.14 38.22 -4.13
C ILE A 434 22.46 39.53 -4.61
N LYS A 435 21.14 39.66 -4.45
CA LYS A 435 20.44 40.90 -4.76
C LYS A 435 20.27 41.70 -3.47
N THR A 436 21.26 42.55 -3.19
CA THR A 436 21.10 43.63 -2.22
C THR A 436 19.99 44.57 -2.70
N PRO A 437 19.02 44.97 -1.85
CA PRO A 437 18.06 45.99 -2.24
C PRO A 437 18.82 47.28 -2.59
N THR A 438 18.52 47.84 -3.76
CA THR A 438 18.96 49.20 -4.10
C THR A 438 18.16 50.14 -3.20
N THR A 439 18.85 50.99 -2.44
CA THR A 439 18.22 52.04 -1.64
C THR A 439 17.31 52.89 -2.54
N PRO A 440 16.08 53.21 -2.12
CA PRO A 440 15.22 54.09 -2.89
C PRO A 440 15.88 55.47 -2.94
N THR A 441 16.35 55.87 -4.12
CA THR A 441 16.75 57.24 -4.39
C THR A 441 15.48 58.07 -4.49
N VAL A 442 15.13 58.74 -3.40
CA VAL A 442 14.12 59.81 -3.42
C VAL A 442 14.72 60.98 -4.21
N GLY A 443 14.26 61.18 -5.45
CA GLY A 443 14.31 62.50 -6.12
C GLY A 443 13.17 63.38 -5.59
N ALA A 444 13.20 64.71 -5.60
CA ALA A 444 14.09 65.68 -6.23
C ALA A 444 13.88 67.11 -5.65
N SER A 445 14.86 68.01 -5.89
CA SER A 445 14.80 69.51 -5.98
C SER A 445 14.42 70.33 -4.73
N SER A 446 15.03 71.47 -4.33
CA SER A 446 15.73 72.58 -5.03
C SER A 446 16.57 73.44 -4.03
N ALA A 447 17.57 74.21 -4.54
CA ALA A 447 18.28 75.44 -4.05
C ALA A 447 18.20 75.86 -2.55
N ASP A 448 19.24 76.31 -1.82
CA ASP A 448 20.37 77.20 -2.17
C ASP A 448 21.43 77.21 -1.02
N ASP A 449 22.63 77.69 -1.35
CA ASP A 449 23.68 78.32 -0.52
C ASP A 449 24.62 77.58 0.48
N ARG A 450 25.90 77.54 0.04
CA ARG A 450 27.17 77.91 0.74
C ARG A 450 27.47 77.40 2.15
N LYS A 451 28.46 76.49 2.25
CA LYS A 451 29.84 76.79 2.70
C LYS A 451 30.70 75.53 2.84
N GLU A 452 31.91 75.62 2.28
CA GLU A 452 33.02 74.69 2.45
C GLU A 452 33.36 74.42 3.92
N LYS A 453 33.60 73.15 4.28
CA LYS A 453 34.64 72.75 5.24
C LYS A 453 35.26 71.40 4.83
N LYS A 454 36.59 71.43 4.66
CA LYS A 454 37.52 70.32 4.44
C LYS A 454 37.37 69.18 5.47
N PRO A 455 37.76 67.95 5.12
CA PRO A 455 37.40 66.74 5.85
C PRO A 455 38.18 66.64 7.15
N ARG A 456 37.48 66.48 8.28
CA ARG A 456 38.09 65.87 9.47
C ARG A 456 38.06 64.36 9.27
N VAL A 457 39.24 63.82 9.03
CA VAL A 457 39.54 62.39 9.09
C VAL A 457 39.24 61.90 10.50
N ASN A 458 38.04 61.37 10.72
CA ASN A 458 37.73 60.53 11.87
C ASN A 458 38.10 59.09 11.51
N ILE A 459 39.31 58.68 11.87
CA ILE A 459 39.84 57.29 11.82
C ILE A 459 39.12 56.32 12.78
N LEU A 460 37.92 56.68 13.27
CA LEU A 460 37.12 55.89 14.20
C LEU A 460 35.69 55.62 13.70
N SER A 461 35.41 55.82 12.41
CA SER A 461 34.11 55.50 11.80
C SER A 461 34.20 54.41 10.71
N ALA A 462 35.23 53.57 10.73
CA ALA A 462 35.40 52.45 9.79
C ALA A 462 34.56 51.21 10.16
N GLY A 463 33.38 51.39 10.76
CA GLY A 463 32.58 50.29 11.30
C GLY A 463 31.08 50.54 11.38
N LYS A 464 30.51 51.39 10.52
CA LYS A 464 29.08 51.73 10.60
C LYS A 464 28.32 51.78 9.26
N ASP A 465 28.77 51.01 8.28
CA ASP A 465 27.98 50.61 7.11
C ASP A 465 28.00 49.08 6.91
N SER A 466 28.15 48.30 7.99
CA SER A 466 27.80 46.88 7.93
C SER A 466 26.28 46.78 8.08
N ILE A 467 25.62 46.33 7.02
CA ILE A 467 24.22 45.92 7.08
C ILE A 467 24.16 44.73 8.06
N VAL A 468 23.91 45.01 9.34
CA VAL A 468 23.70 44.00 10.38
C VAL A 468 22.24 43.55 10.30
N GLY A 469 22.03 42.33 9.82
CA GLY A 469 20.70 41.73 9.67
C GLY A 469 20.70 40.59 8.66
N ILE A 470 19.50 40.09 8.31
CA ILE A 470 19.22 38.96 7.40
C ILE A 470 19.95 39.07 6.04
N TYR A 471 20.41 40.27 5.66
CA TYR A 471 21.13 40.55 4.42
C TYR A 471 22.67 40.48 4.53
N SER A 472 23.22 40.12 5.69
CA SER A 472 24.66 39.90 5.84
C SER A 472 25.11 38.65 5.08
N LYS A 473 26.29 38.72 4.44
CA LYS A 473 26.89 37.53 3.80
C LYS A 473 27.06 36.36 4.78
N ALA A 474 27.31 36.67 6.06
CA ALA A 474 27.45 35.66 7.11
C ALA A 474 26.13 34.95 7.42
N SER A 475 24.99 35.66 7.46
CA SER A 475 23.68 35.05 7.69
C SER A 475 23.24 34.19 6.51
N ASN A 476 23.50 34.63 5.27
CA ASN A 476 23.18 33.83 4.08
C ASN A 476 23.99 32.53 4.03
N ILE A 477 25.30 32.61 4.30
CA ILE A 477 26.17 31.42 4.35
C ILE A 477 25.73 30.48 5.49
N ALA A 478 25.38 31.02 6.66
CA ALA A 478 24.94 30.20 7.79
C ALA A 478 23.64 29.42 7.48
N VAL A 479 22.65 30.06 6.86
CA VAL A 479 21.39 29.40 6.48
C VAL A 479 21.64 28.34 5.39
N ILE A 480 22.43 28.66 4.36
CA ILE A 480 22.77 27.69 3.30
C ILE A 480 23.53 26.50 3.89
N ALA A 481 24.48 26.73 4.79
CA ALA A 481 25.22 25.67 5.47
C ALA A 481 24.28 24.79 6.32
N ALA A 482 23.35 25.38 7.06
CA ALA A 482 22.37 24.63 7.86
C ALA A 482 21.49 23.73 6.98
N PHE A 483 20.93 24.25 5.89
CA PHE A 483 20.13 23.43 4.97
C PHE A 483 20.95 22.39 4.21
N SER A 484 22.23 22.66 3.93
CA SER A 484 23.13 21.67 3.36
C SER A 484 23.41 20.52 4.34
N ILE A 485 23.54 20.81 5.64
CA ILE A 485 23.66 19.80 6.69
C ILE A 485 22.37 18.98 6.78
N TYR A 486 21.19 19.61 6.79
CA TYR A 486 19.92 18.88 6.80
C TYR A 486 19.77 17.95 5.58
N LEU A 487 20.15 18.39 4.38
CA LEU A 487 20.16 17.53 3.19
C LEU A 487 21.10 16.31 3.35
N PHE A 488 22.27 16.50 3.97
CA PHE A 488 23.20 15.40 4.22
C PHE A 488 22.66 14.42 5.26
N VAL A 489 22.08 14.93 6.36
CA VAL A 489 21.44 14.10 7.39
C VAL A 489 20.26 13.34 6.81
N PHE A 490 19.44 13.96 5.96
CA PHE A 490 18.36 13.29 5.25
C PHE A 490 18.85 12.11 4.41
N VAL A 491 19.94 12.27 3.65
CA VAL A 491 20.53 11.16 2.86
C VAL A 491 21.01 10.03 3.78
N LEU A 492 21.68 10.36 4.88
CA LEU A 492 22.14 9.37 5.86
C LEU A 492 20.98 8.62 6.51
N HIS A 493 19.95 9.34 6.95
CA HIS A 493 18.73 8.77 7.53
C HIS A 493 18.03 7.85 6.53
N CYS A 494 17.78 8.33 5.32
CA CYS A 494 17.12 7.56 4.26
C CYS A 494 17.87 6.26 3.95
N THR A 495 19.20 6.34 3.86
CA THR A 495 20.06 5.17 3.61
C THR A 495 20.03 4.20 4.79
N TRP A 496 20.10 4.71 6.02
CA TRP A 496 20.07 3.89 7.24
C TRP A 496 18.72 3.18 7.43
N VAL A 497 17.61 3.89 7.26
CA VAL A 497 16.25 3.33 7.34
C VAL A 497 16.06 2.26 6.27
N THR A 498 16.42 2.57 5.03
CA THR A 498 16.30 1.61 3.92
C THR A 498 17.11 0.36 4.18
N SER A 499 18.37 0.53 4.61
CA SER A 499 19.28 -0.57 4.92
C SER A 499 18.77 -1.46 6.05
N ASN A 500 18.26 -0.88 7.15
CA ASN A 500 18.05 -1.63 8.38
C ASN A 500 16.60 -2.06 8.62
N ALA A 501 15.61 -1.29 8.12
CA ALA A 501 14.21 -1.57 8.37
C ALA A 501 13.50 -2.18 7.14
N TYR A 502 13.68 -1.58 5.96
CA TYR A 502 12.91 -1.98 4.77
C TYR A 502 13.58 -3.04 3.89
N SER A 503 14.89 -3.28 4.06
CA SER A 503 15.65 -4.27 3.27
C SER A 503 15.78 -5.62 3.98
N SER A 504 14.65 -6.18 4.45
CA SER A 504 14.60 -7.51 5.07
C SER A 504 13.65 -8.43 4.30
N PRO A 505 14.11 -9.59 3.81
CA PRO A 505 13.23 -10.57 3.18
C PRO A 505 12.29 -11.19 4.22
N SER A 506 11.05 -11.49 3.80
CA SER A 506 10.06 -12.22 4.63
C SER A 506 10.15 -13.73 4.49
N VAL A 507 10.80 -14.22 3.43
CA VAL A 507 10.97 -15.65 3.12
C VAL A 507 12.09 -16.27 3.95
N VAL A 508 13.16 -15.49 4.13
CA VAL A 508 14.39 -15.92 4.79
C VAL A 508 14.54 -15.09 6.05
N LEU A 509 14.64 -15.75 7.20
CA LEU A 509 14.79 -15.06 8.47
C LEU A 509 16.29 -14.94 8.79
N ALA A 510 16.76 -13.73 9.05
CA ALA A 510 18.13 -13.49 9.48
C ALA A 510 18.17 -13.35 11.00
N SER A 511 18.94 -14.22 11.66
CA SER A 511 19.30 -14.07 13.07
C SER A 511 20.76 -13.64 13.20
N ARG A 512 21.08 -12.88 14.24
CA ARG A 512 22.46 -12.55 14.59
C ARG A 512 22.89 -13.37 15.79
N LEU A 513 23.97 -14.11 15.63
CA LEU A 513 24.61 -14.85 16.71
C LEU A 513 25.34 -13.87 17.65
N PRO A 514 25.65 -14.27 18.90
CA PRO A 514 26.34 -13.41 19.86
C PRO A 514 27.73 -12.93 19.40
N ASP A 515 28.36 -13.64 18.46
CA ASP A 515 29.63 -13.30 17.82
C ASP A 515 29.48 -12.26 16.70
N GLY A 516 28.25 -11.84 16.38
CA GLY A 516 27.94 -10.90 15.31
C GLY A 516 27.81 -11.54 13.92
N SER A 517 28.02 -12.86 13.79
CA SER A 517 27.81 -13.58 12.54
C SER A 517 26.30 -13.69 12.23
N GLN A 518 25.96 -13.69 10.94
CA GLN A 518 24.58 -13.75 10.49
C GLN A 518 24.23 -15.22 10.19
N HIS A 519 23.29 -15.78 10.96
CA HIS A 519 22.73 -17.10 10.71
C HIS A 519 21.42 -16.96 9.94
N ILE A 520 21.35 -17.62 8.80
CA ILE A 520 20.21 -17.55 7.89
C ILE A 520 19.31 -18.77 8.15
N ILE A 521 18.04 -18.51 8.44
CA ILE A 521 17.02 -19.53 8.68
C ILE A 521 16.06 -19.56 7.50
N ASP A 522 15.89 -20.74 6.91
CA ASP A 522 15.20 -20.93 5.62
C ASP A 522 14.14 -22.03 5.63
N ASP A 523 13.57 -22.27 6.81
CA ASP A 523 12.55 -23.29 7.06
C ASP A 523 11.33 -23.19 6.14
N TYR A 524 10.94 -21.98 5.70
CA TYR A 524 9.82 -21.79 4.78
C TYR A 524 10.11 -22.44 3.42
N ARG A 525 11.26 -22.16 2.82
CA ARG A 525 11.61 -22.75 1.51
C ARG A 525 11.84 -24.24 1.64
N GLU A 526 12.47 -24.68 2.72
CA GLU A 526 12.64 -26.11 3.03
C GLU A 526 11.29 -26.85 3.02
N ALA A 527 10.33 -26.37 3.81
CA ALA A 527 9.01 -26.99 3.95
C ALA A 527 8.18 -26.93 2.66
N TYR A 528 8.18 -25.79 1.97
CA TYR A 528 7.46 -25.66 0.69
C TYR A 528 8.09 -26.52 -0.41
N TYR A 529 9.41 -26.70 -0.41
CA TYR A 529 10.10 -27.56 -1.37
C TYR A 529 9.84 -29.04 -1.09
N TRP A 530 9.82 -29.44 0.18
CA TRP A 530 9.36 -30.78 0.59
C TRP A 530 7.94 -31.03 0.08
N LEU A 531 7.03 -30.09 0.30
CA LEU A 531 5.64 -30.21 -0.13
C LEU A 531 5.55 -30.39 -1.66
N ARG A 532 6.38 -29.67 -2.42
CA ARG A 532 6.43 -29.77 -3.88
C ARG A 532 6.98 -31.09 -4.41
N LYS A 533 7.89 -31.75 -3.69
CA LYS A 533 8.62 -32.93 -4.19
C LYS A 533 8.11 -34.24 -3.59
N ASN A 534 7.47 -34.19 -2.44
CA ASN A 534 7.10 -35.38 -1.66
C ASN A 534 5.58 -35.60 -1.53
N THR A 535 4.75 -34.74 -2.12
CA THR A 535 3.29 -34.91 -2.15
C THR A 535 2.76 -35.09 -3.58
N PRO A 536 1.60 -35.74 -3.77
CA PRO A 536 0.92 -35.77 -5.06
C PRO A 536 0.69 -34.38 -5.65
N ASP A 537 0.68 -34.26 -6.98
CA ASP A 537 0.51 -32.95 -7.65
C ASP A 537 -0.88 -32.35 -7.45
N ASP A 538 -1.88 -33.18 -7.17
CA ASP A 538 -3.24 -32.77 -6.85
C ASP A 538 -3.49 -32.64 -5.33
N ALA A 539 -2.45 -32.73 -4.49
CA ALA A 539 -2.63 -32.64 -3.04
C ALA A 539 -3.19 -31.27 -2.62
N LYS A 540 -4.21 -31.29 -1.76
CA LYS A 540 -4.90 -30.09 -1.27
C LYS A 540 -4.41 -29.71 0.12
N ILE A 541 -3.92 -28.48 0.23
CA ILE A 541 -3.25 -27.96 1.41
C ILE A 541 -4.14 -26.94 2.10
N MET A 542 -4.45 -27.19 3.36
CA MET A 542 -5.11 -26.24 4.23
C MET A 542 -4.06 -25.48 5.07
N SER A 543 -4.10 -24.16 5.00
CA SER A 543 -3.31 -23.26 5.83
C SER A 543 -4.15 -22.04 6.22
N TRP A 544 -3.63 -21.18 7.08
CA TRP A 544 -4.19 -19.84 7.21
C TRP A 544 -4.05 -19.05 5.90
N TRP A 545 -4.92 -18.05 5.70
CA TRP A 545 -5.03 -17.35 4.42
C TRP A 545 -3.75 -16.63 4.02
N ASP A 546 -3.01 -16.05 4.98
CA ASP A 546 -1.73 -15.33 4.80
C ASP A 546 -0.70 -16.02 3.89
N TYR A 547 -0.67 -17.36 3.92
CA TYR A 547 0.36 -18.15 3.25
C TYR A 547 -0.09 -18.71 1.91
N GLY A 548 -1.35 -18.51 1.51
CA GLY A 548 -1.95 -19.16 0.35
C GLY A 548 -1.20 -18.86 -0.96
N TYR A 549 -0.77 -17.60 -1.15
CA TYR A 549 0.02 -17.23 -2.33
C TYR A 549 1.44 -17.81 -2.32
N GLN A 550 2.08 -17.90 -1.16
CA GLN A 550 3.40 -18.51 -1.04
C GLN A 550 3.35 -20.01 -1.33
N ILE A 551 2.34 -20.72 -0.83
CA ILE A 551 2.14 -22.15 -1.12
C ILE A 551 1.90 -22.34 -2.63
N GLY A 552 0.98 -21.58 -3.23
CA GLY A 552 0.70 -21.66 -4.67
C GLY A 552 1.90 -21.25 -5.55
N GLY A 553 2.77 -20.36 -5.07
CA GLY A 553 3.94 -19.87 -5.80
C GLY A 553 5.18 -20.75 -5.67
N MET A 554 5.51 -21.21 -4.46
CA MET A 554 6.72 -21.99 -4.16
C MET A 554 6.47 -23.49 -4.19
N ALA A 555 5.44 -23.96 -3.47
CA ALA A 555 5.12 -25.38 -3.35
C ALA A 555 4.38 -25.93 -4.58
N ASP A 556 3.71 -25.05 -5.35
CA ASP A 556 2.94 -25.41 -6.55
C ASP A 556 1.90 -26.51 -6.25
N ARG A 557 1.13 -26.30 -5.17
CA ARG A 557 0.06 -27.17 -4.69
C ARG A 557 -1.26 -26.40 -4.53
N THR A 558 -2.36 -27.14 -4.50
CA THR A 558 -3.70 -26.57 -4.42
C THR A 558 -3.99 -26.05 -3.01
N THR A 559 -4.50 -24.82 -2.89
CA THR A 559 -4.85 -24.21 -1.61
C THR A 559 -6.35 -24.01 -1.43
N LEU A 560 -6.82 -24.15 -0.19
CA LEU A 560 -8.24 -23.93 0.15
C LEU A 560 -8.60 -22.44 0.26
N VAL A 561 -7.71 -21.63 0.81
CA VAL A 561 -7.89 -20.18 1.03
C VAL A 561 -6.64 -19.44 0.56
N ASP A 562 -6.80 -18.17 0.16
CA ASP A 562 -5.70 -17.30 -0.27
C ASP A 562 -5.78 -15.87 0.30
N ASN A 563 -4.76 -15.07 0.02
CA ASN A 563 -4.63 -13.68 0.46
C ASN A 563 -5.64 -12.70 -0.14
N ASN A 564 -6.40 -13.07 -1.17
CA ASN A 564 -7.37 -12.15 -1.78
C ASN A 564 -8.58 -11.93 -0.86
N THR A 565 -8.89 -12.89 0.02
CA THR A 565 -9.97 -12.81 1.01
C THR A 565 -11.36 -12.47 0.44
N TRP A 566 -11.67 -12.91 -0.79
CA TRP A 566 -12.93 -12.54 -1.44
C TRP A 566 -14.16 -13.28 -0.89
N ASN A 567 -13.97 -14.47 -0.31
CA ASN A 567 -15.04 -15.25 0.33
C ASN A 567 -14.77 -15.45 1.82
N ASN A 568 -15.40 -14.60 2.63
CA ASN A 568 -15.24 -14.59 4.09
C ASN A 568 -15.75 -15.87 4.76
N THR A 569 -16.83 -16.47 4.25
CA THR A 569 -17.42 -17.68 4.82
C THR A 569 -16.44 -18.85 4.73
N HIS A 570 -15.73 -18.99 3.60
CA HIS A 570 -14.76 -20.07 3.40
C HIS A 570 -13.53 -19.92 4.30
N ILE A 571 -13.04 -18.68 4.50
CA ILE A 571 -11.97 -18.39 5.47
C ILE A 571 -12.44 -18.69 6.89
N ALA A 572 -13.67 -18.31 7.21
CA ALA A 572 -14.26 -18.61 8.50
C ALA A 572 -14.34 -20.14 8.72
N THR A 573 -14.66 -20.94 7.69
CA THR A 573 -14.67 -22.42 7.78
C THR A 573 -13.29 -22.95 8.15
N VAL A 574 -12.23 -22.41 7.55
CA VAL A 574 -10.85 -22.73 7.90
C VAL A 574 -10.55 -22.33 9.36
N GLY A 575 -10.94 -21.13 9.77
CA GLY A 575 -10.80 -20.66 11.16
C GLY A 575 -11.54 -21.52 12.17
N LYS A 576 -12.74 -21.99 11.82
CA LYS A 576 -13.56 -22.92 12.62
C LYS A 576 -12.88 -24.27 12.77
N ALA A 577 -12.36 -24.85 11.69
CA ALA A 577 -11.62 -26.11 11.76
C ALA A 577 -10.36 -25.99 12.63
N MET A 578 -9.62 -24.89 12.52
CA MET A 578 -8.41 -24.63 13.32
C MET A 578 -8.72 -24.40 14.82
N SER A 579 -9.85 -23.77 15.13
CA SER A 579 -10.23 -23.42 16.51
C SER A 579 -11.07 -24.47 17.24
N SER A 580 -11.57 -25.48 16.53
CA SER A 580 -12.43 -26.54 17.10
C SER A 580 -11.64 -27.76 17.59
N ARG A 581 -12.32 -28.67 18.31
CA ARG A 581 -11.79 -29.99 18.69
C ARG A 581 -11.66 -30.89 17.47
N GLU A 582 -10.79 -31.89 17.53
CA GLU A 582 -10.56 -32.87 16.43
C GLU A 582 -11.86 -33.52 15.91
N GLU A 583 -12.80 -33.83 16.80
CA GLU A 583 -14.09 -34.46 16.45
C GLU A 583 -14.95 -33.59 15.52
N VAL A 584 -14.83 -32.26 15.62
CA VAL A 584 -15.55 -31.29 14.80
C VAL A 584 -14.73 -30.89 13.58
N ALA A 585 -13.40 -30.78 13.74
CA ALA A 585 -12.51 -30.38 12.67
C ALA A 585 -12.36 -31.46 11.59
N TYR A 586 -12.31 -32.75 11.96
CA TYR A 586 -12.10 -33.84 11.00
C TYR A 586 -13.19 -33.94 9.91
N PRO A 587 -14.49 -33.87 10.24
CA PRO A 587 -15.54 -33.79 9.22
C PRO A 587 -15.35 -32.60 8.26
N ILE A 588 -14.94 -31.44 8.77
CA ILE A 588 -14.72 -30.23 7.94
C ILE A 588 -13.56 -30.46 6.96
N LEU A 589 -12.44 -31.01 7.46
CA LEU A 589 -11.27 -31.36 6.64
C LEU A 589 -11.64 -32.34 5.52
N ARG A 590 -12.43 -33.36 5.84
CA ARG A 590 -12.88 -34.36 4.84
C ARG A 590 -13.92 -33.83 3.87
N GLN A 591 -14.82 -32.94 4.30
CA GLN A 591 -15.80 -32.31 3.40
C GLN A 591 -15.15 -31.43 2.32
N HIS A 592 -13.94 -30.93 2.58
CA HIS A 592 -13.18 -30.07 1.68
C HIS A 592 -12.00 -30.80 1.03
N ASP A 593 -11.99 -32.14 1.10
CA ASP A 593 -10.95 -33.02 0.53
C ASP A 593 -9.51 -32.59 0.89
N VAL A 594 -9.28 -32.17 2.14
CA VAL A 594 -7.95 -31.75 2.61
C VAL A 594 -7.04 -32.97 2.83
N ASP A 595 -5.87 -32.96 2.19
CA ASP A 595 -4.86 -34.01 2.35
C ASP A 595 -3.82 -33.62 3.42
N TYR A 596 -3.40 -32.36 3.42
CA TYR A 596 -2.38 -31.85 4.32
C TYR A 596 -2.80 -30.54 4.99
N VAL A 597 -2.36 -30.35 6.24
CA VAL A 597 -2.55 -29.13 7.01
C VAL A 597 -1.18 -28.56 7.35
N LEU A 598 -0.96 -27.28 7.03
CA LEU A 598 0.28 -26.56 7.31
C LEU A 598 0.02 -25.52 8.40
N VAL A 599 0.87 -25.52 9.43
CA VAL A 599 0.88 -24.53 10.50
C VAL A 599 2.28 -23.97 10.74
N ILE A 600 2.32 -22.70 11.12
CA ILE A 600 3.56 -22.00 11.48
C ILE A 600 3.67 -21.90 13.00
N PHE A 601 4.79 -22.37 13.54
CA PHE A 601 5.07 -22.43 14.96
C PHE A 601 6.41 -21.78 15.30
N GLY A 602 6.38 -20.66 16.02
CA GLY A 602 7.59 -19.87 16.32
C GLY A 602 8.21 -20.14 17.69
N GLY A 603 7.68 -21.08 18.46
CA GLY A 603 7.95 -21.21 19.89
C GLY A 603 9.41 -21.56 20.24
N LEU A 604 10.13 -22.27 19.35
CA LEU A 604 11.51 -22.67 19.59
C LEU A 604 12.51 -21.52 19.42
N LEU A 605 12.37 -20.72 18.37
CA LEU A 605 13.28 -19.63 18.05
C LEU A 605 12.85 -18.28 18.62
N GLY A 606 11.58 -18.12 19.01
CA GLY A 606 11.03 -16.82 19.39
C GLY A 606 10.49 -16.02 18.20
N TYR A 607 10.01 -16.70 17.15
CA TYR A 607 9.40 -16.03 16.00
C TYR A 607 7.97 -15.57 16.33
N SER A 608 7.77 -14.25 16.41
CA SER A 608 6.49 -13.66 16.84
C SER A 608 5.36 -13.76 15.82
N GLY A 609 5.69 -13.97 14.53
CA GLY A 609 4.72 -14.02 13.42
C GLY A 609 4.03 -15.37 13.23
N ASP A 610 3.97 -16.21 14.26
CA ASP A 610 3.43 -17.56 14.19
C ASP A 610 1.90 -17.63 14.35
N ASP A 611 1.32 -18.81 14.06
CA ASP A 611 -0.14 -18.95 13.97
C ASP A 611 -0.83 -18.89 15.33
N ILE A 612 -0.14 -19.19 16.44
CA ILE A 612 -0.71 -19.12 17.79
C ILE A 612 -0.94 -17.65 18.23
N ASN A 613 -0.15 -16.68 17.74
CA ASN A 613 -0.41 -15.26 17.98
C ASN A 613 -1.55 -14.74 17.08
N LYS A 614 -1.68 -15.29 15.87
CA LYS A 614 -2.78 -14.98 14.94
C LYS A 614 -4.08 -15.71 15.28
N PHE A 615 -4.02 -16.72 16.13
CA PHE A 615 -5.13 -17.64 16.42
C PHE A 615 -6.40 -16.93 16.89
N LEU A 616 -6.27 -15.84 17.65
CA LEU A 616 -7.42 -15.05 18.10
C LEU A 616 -8.21 -14.43 16.93
N TRP A 617 -7.53 -14.07 15.82
CA TRP A 617 -8.21 -13.62 14.61
C TRP A 617 -8.97 -14.77 13.93
N MET A 618 -8.40 -15.98 13.91
CA MET A 618 -9.10 -17.16 13.40
C MET A 618 -10.41 -17.41 14.15
N ILE A 619 -10.37 -17.27 15.48
CA ILE A 619 -11.54 -17.40 16.35
C ILE A 619 -12.57 -16.31 16.07
N ARG A 620 -12.17 -15.03 16.02
CA ARG A 620 -13.09 -13.90 15.76
C ARG A 620 -13.78 -13.99 14.39
N ILE A 621 -13.03 -14.41 13.37
CA ILE A 621 -13.57 -14.57 12.02
C ILE A 621 -14.58 -15.74 11.98
N ALA A 622 -14.27 -16.85 12.68
CA ALA A 622 -15.17 -17.98 12.79
C ALA A 622 -16.43 -17.65 13.62
N GLU A 623 -16.29 -16.95 14.74
CA GLU A 623 -17.41 -16.51 15.61
C GLU A 623 -18.37 -15.58 14.88
N GLY A 624 -17.85 -14.70 14.01
CA GLY A 624 -18.69 -13.81 13.19
C GLY A 624 -19.66 -14.54 12.25
N VAL A 625 -19.38 -15.80 11.90
CA VAL A 625 -20.23 -16.63 11.03
C VAL A 625 -20.96 -17.74 11.81
N TRP A 626 -20.30 -18.36 12.80
CA TRP A 626 -20.87 -19.41 13.66
C TRP A 626 -20.75 -19.06 15.15
N PRO A 627 -21.53 -18.09 15.65
CA PRO A 627 -21.44 -17.61 17.04
C PRO A 627 -21.86 -18.65 18.09
N ASP A 628 -22.68 -19.63 17.69
CA ASP A 628 -23.14 -20.69 18.60
C ASP A 628 -22.10 -21.79 18.82
N GLU A 629 -21.18 -21.98 17.88
CA GLU A 629 -20.20 -23.07 17.89
C GLU A 629 -18.82 -22.63 18.37
N VAL A 630 -18.38 -21.42 17.99
CA VAL A 630 -17.08 -20.87 18.36
C VAL A 630 -17.29 -19.54 19.07
N LYS A 631 -16.79 -19.42 20.30
CA LYS A 631 -16.94 -18.22 21.14
C LYS A 631 -15.58 -17.77 21.63
N GLU A 632 -15.22 -16.51 21.37
CA GLU A 632 -13.92 -15.94 21.78
C GLU A 632 -13.70 -16.09 23.29
N ARG A 633 -14.72 -15.89 24.12
CA ARG A 633 -14.62 -15.93 25.59
C ARG A 633 -14.12 -17.28 26.13
N ASP A 634 -14.41 -18.39 25.45
CA ASP A 634 -14.07 -19.74 25.92
C ASP A 634 -12.57 -20.05 25.83
N PHE A 635 -11.81 -19.26 25.06
CA PHE A 635 -10.36 -19.36 24.95
C PHE A 635 -9.60 -18.56 26.02
N PHE A 636 -10.30 -17.72 26.77
CA PHE A 636 -9.72 -16.93 27.87
C PHE A 636 -9.96 -17.59 29.21
N THR A 637 -8.99 -17.47 30.12
CA THR A 637 -9.18 -17.91 31.51
C THR A 637 -10.36 -17.16 32.16
N PRO A 638 -10.90 -17.63 33.30
CA PRO A 638 -11.94 -16.90 34.02
C PRO A 638 -11.56 -15.44 34.33
N ARG A 639 -10.26 -15.16 34.51
CA ARG A 639 -9.69 -13.81 34.73
C ARG A 639 -9.56 -12.97 33.45
N GLY A 640 -9.77 -13.54 32.27
CA GLY A 640 -9.64 -12.85 30.98
C GLY A 640 -8.24 -12.90 30.37
N GLU A 641 -7.37 -13.81 30.83
CA GLU A 641 -6.00 -13.95 30.31
C GLU A 641 -5.96 -14.95 29.15
N TYR A 642 -5.19 -14.65 28.09
CA TYR A 642 -4.90 -15.58 26.99
C TYR A 642 -3.60 -16.33 27.31
N ARG A 643 -3.70 -17.62 27.64
CA ARG A 643 -2.57 -18.45 28.12
C ARG A 643 -2.44 -19.74 27.33
N VAL A 644 -1.22 -20.26 27.27
CA VAL A 644 -0.84 -21.52 26.58
C VAL A 644 -0.26 -22.58 27.53
N ASP A 645 -0.09 -22.23 28.80
CA ASP A 645 0.46 -23.09 29.85
C ASP A 645 -0.60 -23.96 30.53
N ASP A 646 -0.27 -24.58 31.67
CA ASP A 646 -1.20 -25.41 32.45
C ASP A 646 -2.49 -24.67 32.84
N ALA A 647 -2.46 -23.33 32.95
CA ALA A 647 -3.62 -22.51 33.29
C ALA A 647 -4.48 -22.12 32.07
N ALA A 648 -4.10 -22.54 30.85
CA ALA A 648 -4.93 -22.38 29.66
C ALA A 648 -6.28 -23.09 29.83
N THR A 649 -7.32 -22.61 29.13
CA THR A 649 -8.64 -23.25 29.17
C THR A 649 -8.62 -24.61 28.50
N ASP A 650 -9.53 -25.50 28.88
CA ASP A 650 -9.68 -26.80 28.23
C ASP A 650 -10.06 -26.64 26.76
N THR A 651 -10.79 -25.58 26.40
CA THR A 651 -11.10 -25.23 25.00
C THR A 651 -9.82 -24.93 24.21
N MET A 652 -8.92 -24.11 24.77
CA MET A 652 -7.62 -23.81 24.14
C MET A 652 -6.76 -25.07 23.97
N LYS A 653 -6.58 -25.86 25.03
CA LYS A 653 -5.75 -27.09 25.00
C LYS A 653 -6.28 -28.16 24.05
N ASN A 654 -7.59 -28.22 23.87
CA ASN A 654 -8.23 -29.21 22.99
C ASN A 654 -8.48 -28.70 21.57
N SER A 655 -8.16 -27.44 21.26
CA SER A 655 -8.25 -26.90 19.90
C SER A 655 -7.26 -27.59 18.97
N LEU A 656 -7.63 -27.74 17.69
CA LEU A 656 -6.79 -28.37 16.70
C LEU A 656 -5.46 -27.61 16.54
N MET A 657 -5.51 -26.27 16.47
CA MET A 657 -4.33 -25.42 16.35
C MET A 657 -3.34 -25.66 17.50
N TYR A 658 -3.79 -25.61 18.76
CA TYR A 658 -2.90 -25.85 19.90
C TYR A 658 -2.24 -27.23 19.84
N LYS A 659 -3.03 -28.26 19.52
CA LYS A 659 -2.51 -29.62 19.42
C LYS A 659 -1.48 -29.76 18.29
N MET A 660 -1.74 -29.19 17.12
CA MET A 660 -0.82 -29.23 15.98
C MET A 660 0.45 -28.41 16.24
N SER A 661 0.37 -27.24 16.88
CA SER A 661 1.57 -26.44 17.14
C SER A 661 2.48 -27.09 18.18
N TYR A 662 1.92 -27.65 19.26
CA TYR A 662 2.70 -28.19 20.39
C TYR A 662 2.88 -29.72 20.39
N TYR A 663 2.43 -30.44 19.36
CA TYR A 663 2.63 -31.89 19.24
C TYR A 663 4.11 -32.26 19.33
N ASN A 664 4.49 -33.22 20.17
CA ASN A 664 5.88 -33.64 20.42
C ASN A 664 6.87 -32.52 20.81
N TYR A 665 6.42 -31.29 21.10
CA TYR A 665 7.35 -30.20 21.42
C TYR A 665 8.06 -30.42 22.76
N GLN A 666 7.37 -31.06 23.71
CA GLN A 666 7.93 -31.37 25.02
C GLN A 666 9.16 -32.31 24.99
N SER A 667 9.29 -33.17 23.97
CA SER A 667 10.39 -34.14 23.91
C SER A 667 11.72 -33.51 23.49
N LEU A 668 11.70 -32.26 23.00
CA LEU A 668 12.92 -31.49 22.72
C LEU A 668 13.64 -31.03 23.99
N PHE A 669 12.93 -30.98 25.12
CA PHE A 669 13.43 -30.45 26.38
C PHE A 669 13.50 -31.55 27.44
N PRO A 670 14.34 -31.38 28.47
CA PRO A 670 14.26 -32.21 29.66
C PRO A 670 12.84 -32.17 30.26
N ALA A 671 12.43 -33.26 30.92
CA ALA A 671 11.07 -33.41 31.44
C ALA A 671 10.64 -32.20 32.29
N GLY A 672 9.49 -31.61 31.94
CA GLY A 672 8.95 -30.44 32.63
C GLY A 672 9.76 -29.16 32.48
N GLN A 673 10.61 -29.04 31.44
CA GLN A 673 11.36 -27.81 31.11
C GLN A 673 10.98 -27.22 29.74
N ALA A 674 9.94 -27.75 29.09
CA ALA A 674 9.47 -27.22 27.82
C ALA A 674 8.98 -25.77 27.99
N GLN A 675 9.56 -24.87 27.19
CA GLN A 675 9.24 -23.45 27.23
C GLN A 675 8.93 -22.94 25.82
N ASP A 676 7.89 -22.12 25.71
CA ASP A 676 7.62 -21.32 24.53
C ASP A 676 8.35 -19.97 24.66
N ARG A 677 9.32 -19.71 23.78
CA ARG A 677 10.13 -18.49 23.80
C ARG A 677 9.38 -17.25 23.32
N VAL A 678 8.30 -17.40 22.56
CA VAL A 678 7.48 -16.27 22.08
C VAL A 678 6.58 -15.75 23.20
N ARG A 679 5.89 -16.67 23.89
CA ARG A 679 4.97 -16.32 25.00
C ARG A 679 5.64 -16.24 26.35
N ASN A 680 6.92 -16.61 26.44
CA ASN A 680 7.66 -16.74 27.70
C ASN A 680 6.91 -17.60 28.73
N ALA A 681 6.25 -18.66 28.26
CA ALA A 681 5.39 -19.51 29.07
C ALA A 681 5.95 -20.93 29.17
N LYS A 682 5.87 -21.51 30.36
CA LYS A 682 6.23 -22.91 30.60
C LYS A 682 5.07 -23.80 30.16
N LEU A 683 5.35 -24.76 29.29
CA LEU A 683 4.32 -25.63 28.74
C LEU A 683 4.01 -26.81 29.69
N PRO A 684 2.82 -27.42 29.55
CA PRO A 684 2.44 -28.61 30.31
C PRO A 684 3.47 -29.74 30.21
N ALA A 685 3.65 -30.49 31.29
CA ALA A 685 4.58 -31.62 31.34
C ALA A 685 4.15 -32.83 30.49
N VAL A 686 2.87 -32.87 30.08
CA VAL A 686 2.32 -33.85 29.14
C VAL A 686 1.75 -33.09 27.94
N GLY A 687 2.34 -33.32 26.79
CA GLY A 687 2.02 -32.67 25.53
C GLY A 687 0.73 -33.20 24.92
N PRO A 688 0.16 -32.44 23.96
CA PRO A 688 -1.05 -32.86 23.27
C PRO A 688 -0.81 -34.11 22.43
N THR A 689 -1.86 -34.90 22.26
CA THR A 689 -1.90 -36.05 21.34
C THR A 689 -2.88 -35.76 20.20
N LEU A 690 -2.50 -36.17 19.00
CA LEU A 690 -3.30 -36.07 17.77
C LEU A 690 -3.85 -37.46 17.41
N SER A 691 -5.15 -37.53 17.13
CA SER A 691 -5.83 -38.77 16.72
C SER A 691 -6.10 -38.78 15.22
N ILE A 692 -6.51 -37.64 14.65
CA ILE A 692 -6.96 -37.52 13.25
C ILE A 692 -5.87 -37.12 12.23
N LEU A 693 -4.73 -36.65 12.72
CA LEU A 693 -3.61 -36.17 11.91
C LEU A 693 -2.33 -36.95 12.28
N ASP A 694 -1.47 -37.18 11.30
CA ASP A 694 -0.10 -37.65 11.50
C ASP A 694 0.89 -36.57 11.09
N GLU A 695 1.98 -36.43 11.85
CA GLU A 695 3.08 -35.53 11.50
C GLU A 695 3.80 -36.06 10.25
N ALA A 696 3.80 -35.27 9.18
CA ALA A 696 4.40 -35.66 7.90
C ALA A 696 5.78 -35.03 7.69
N PHE A 697 5.94 -33.77 8.11
CA PHE A 697 7.20 -33.03 8.04
C PHE A 697 7.22 -31.91 9.09
N THR A 698 8.39 -31.67 9.69
CA THR A 698 8.67 -30.51 10.56
C THR A 698 10.05 -29.98 10.15
N SER A 699 10.14 -28.67 9.91
CA SER A 699 11.39 -28.01 9.49
C SER A 699 12.47 -28.06 10.57
N GLU A 700 13.73 -27.80 10.18
CA GLU A 700 14.89 -27.90 11.07
C GLU A 700 14.70 -27.13 12.39
N ASN A 701 14.22 -25.89 12.31
CA ASN A 701 14.01 -25.04 13.48
C ASN A 701 12.56 -25.03 13.98
N TRP A 702 11.75 -26.00 13.55
CA TRP A 702 10.35 -26.18 13.91
C TRP A 702 9.43 -25.00 13.56
N ILE A 703 9.83 -24.13 12.62
CA ILE A 703 9.02 -23.01 12.15
C ILE A 703 7.79 -23.49 11.38
N VAL A 704 7.96 -24.44 10.45
CA VAL A 704 6.86 -24.92 9.61
C VAL A 704 6.61 -26.39 9.92
N ARG A 705 5.34 -26.71 10.22
CA ARG A 705 4.90 -28.07 10.50
C ARG A 705 3.80 -28.47 9.54
N ILE A 706 3.95 -29.65 8.94
CA ILE A 706 3.03 -30.20 7.96
C ILE A 706 2.48 -31.52 8.48
N TYR A 707 1.16 -31.57 8.59
CA TYR A 707 0.40 -32.73 9.04
C TYR A 707 -0.36 -33.35 7.89
N LYS A 708 -0.42 -34.68 7.83
CA LYS A 708 -1.25 -35.42 6.90
C LYS A 708 -2.57 -35.83 7.56
N VAL A 709 -3.68 -35.60 6.87
CA VAL A 709 -5.02 -36.03 7.30
C VAL A 709 -5.15 -37.55 7.14
N LYS A 710 -5.57 -38.24 8.20
CA LYS A 710 -5.80 -39.68 8.15
C LYS A 710 -7.04 -40.02 7.32
N ASP A 711 -6.95 -41.13 6.61
CA ASP A 711 -8.12 -41.77 6.01
C ASP A 711 -9.08 -42.29 7.08
N LEU A 712 -10.30 -42.63 6.65
CA LEU A 712 -11.28 -43.25 7.55
C LEU A 712 -10.71 -44.57 8.10
N ASP A 713 -10.97 -44.84 9.38
CA ASP A 713 -10.58 -46.13 9.96
C ASP A 713 -11.24 -47.27 9.16
N ASN A 714 -10.47 -48.30 8.82
CA ASN A 714 -10.92 -49.43 8.01
C ASN A 714 -12.14 -50.16 8.62
N LEU A 715 -12.33 -50.01 9.94
CA LEU A 715 -13.44 -50.61 10.70
C LEU A 715 -14.59 -49.62 10.97
N GLY A 716 -14.54 -48.41 10.41
CA GLY A 716 -15.55 -47.37 10.57
C GLY A 716 -15.67 -46.83 11.99
N ARG A 717 -14.64 -46.97 12.83
CA ARG A 717 -14.62 -46.40 14.18
C ARG A 717 -14.18 -44.94 14.13
N ASP A 718 -14.59 -44.19 15.13
CA ASP A 718 -14.06 -42.85 15.35
C ASP A 718 -12.57 -42.90 15.73
N HIS A 719 -11.78 -41.95 15.22
CA HIS A 719 -10.32 -41.91 15.35
C HIS A 719 -9.86 -41.79 16.80
N VAL A 720 -10.61 -41.08 17.64
CA VAL A 720 -10.32 -40.99 19.08
C VAL A 720 -10.49 -42.36 19.75
N SER A 721 -11.52 -43.11 19.35
CA SER A 721 -11.76 -44.47 19.86
C SER A 721 -10.71 -45.46 19.35
N ALA A 722 -10.25 -45.30 18.11
CA ALA A 722 -9.18 -46.12 17.53
C ALA A 722 -7.83 -45.84 18.22
N ALA A 723 -7.48 -44.57 18.44
CA ALA A 723 -6.28 -44.17 19.17
C ALA A 723 -6.29 -44.66 20.63
N ALA A 724 -7.43 -44.55 21.31
CA ALA A 724 -7.59 -45.06 22.68
C ALA A 724 -7.44 -46.59 22.75
N PHE A 725 -7.96 -47.32 21.76
CA PHE A 725 -7.78 -48.76 21.64
C PHE A 725 -6.31 -49.13 21.42
N GLY A 726 -5.60 -48.42 20.52
CA GLY A 726 -4.17 -48.62 20.27
C GLY A 726 -3.29 -48.33 21.49
N ALA A 727 -3.67 -47.35 22.32
CA ALA A 727 -2.99 -47.03 23.58
C ALA A 727 -3.31 -48.02 24.72
N GLY A 728 -4.03 -49.12 24.46
CA GLY A 728 -4.35 -50.14 25.46
C GLY A 728 -5.41 -49.71 26.49
N LYS A 729 -6.05 -48.55 26.32
CA LYS A 729 -7.12 -48.08 27.21
C LYS A 729 -8.39 -48.86 26.89
N LYS A 730 -8.63 -49.95 27.63
CA LYS A 730 -9.92 -50.67 27.59
C LYS A 730 -11.02 -49.69 27.97
N LYS A 731 -12.09 -49.60 27.16
CA LYS A 731 -13.34 -49.00 27.64
C LYS A 731 -13.67 -49.67 28.97
N SER A 732 -13.68 -48.91 30.07
CA SER A 732 -14.24 -49.40 31.32
C SER A 732 -15.61 -49.99 30.99
N LYS A 733 -15.83 -51.26 31.31
CA LYS A 733 -17.16 -51.85 31.27
C LYS A 733 -18.02 -50.94 32.13
N LYS A 734 -18.79 -50.02 31.52
CA LYS A 734 -19.99 -49.51 32.17
C LYS A 734 -20.77 -50.77 32.51
N THR A 735 -20.79 -51.10 33.80
CA THR A 735 -21.75 -52.03 34.38
C THR A 735 -23.10 -51.66 33.77
N LYS A 736 -23.80 -52.66 33.24
CA LYS A 736 -25.16 -52.54 32.72
C LYS A 736 -26.04 -51.83 33.76
N ALA A 737 -26.13 -50.51 33.69
CA ALA A 737 -27.26 -49.76 34.19
C ALA A 737 -28.17 -49.59 32.98
N GLY A 738 -29.21 -50.42 32.92
CA GLY A 738 -30.16 -50.44 31.83
C GLY A 738 -30.82 -49.08 31.65
N LYS A 739 -30.50 -48.40 30.54
CA LYS A 739 -31.41 -47.50 29.83
C LYS A 739 -31.19 -47.73 28.34
N GLY A 740 -32.26 -48.12 27.65
CA GLY A 740 -32.23 -48.56 26.26
C GLY A 740 -31.59 -47.52 25.35
N ALA A 741 -30.51 -47.90 24.69
CA ALA A 741 -30.03 -47.19 23.52
C ALA A 741 -31.04 -47.43 22.40
N GLN A 742 -31.84 -46.40 22.07
CA GLN A 742 -32.60 -46.35 20.82
C GLN A 742 -31.61 -46.42 19.66
N ARG A 743 -31.31 -47.62 19.18
CA ARG A 743 -30.79 -47.81 17.82
C ARG A 743 -31.93 -47.40 16.89
N LYS A 744 -31.82 -46.23 16.24
CA LYS A 744 -32.66 -45.91 15.08
C LYS A 744 -32.43 -47.01 14.05
N LEU A 745 -33.51 -47.73 13.74
CA LEU A 745 -33.56 -48.72 12.66
C LEU A 745 -33.14 -48.04 11.35
N ARG A 746 -32.14 -48.61 10.68
CA ARG A 746 -31.78 -48.27 9.31
C ARG A 746 -32.88 -48.86 8.44
N VAL A 747 -33.80 -48.02 7.99
CA VAL A 747 -34.74 -48.39 6.92
C VAL A 747 -33.90 -48.53 5.65
N VAL A 748 -34.01 -49.69 5.02
CA VAL A 748 -33.31 -50.08 3.79
C VAL A 748 -33.78 -49.22 2.63
#